data_AF-A0A4V2PHQ8-F1
#
_entry.id   AF-A0A4V2PHQ8-F1
#
_cell.length_a   1.000
_cell.length_b   1.000
_cell.length_c   1.000
_cell.angle_alpha   90.00
_cell.angle_beta   90.00
_cell.angle_gamma   90.00
#
_symmetry.space_group_name_H-M   'P 1'
#
loop_
_entity.id
_entity.type
_entity.pdbx_description
1 polymer ?
#
loop_
_entity_poly.entity_id
_entity_poly.type
_entity_poly.pdbx_seq_one_letter_code
_entity_poly.pdbx_strand_id
1 'polypeptide(L)'
;MAELAAHHRTLLGRATIGDQLRRHARTQPHKVAFVSYGADGTRSETTYARLDERANRYAQLFLARGIGRGGRIASMAGNGVEVVAAYYGALKIGAAFTGVNPLYREPEVAHQLGHSRAGLVLADDAFAGVVTAAAPELDLLRYGPELDVLLDTQPAEEPAVELDENDVALIVYTSGTEAAPKGVLIPHRNYLASTAPAWGWGLQTGPQDTWLFVMPFHTIAGLGSMTSLTLMGATLVLPATADPATAVQVIGRERVTVIAQTPTFYIGLAAQGAFGPDTVGQVRRCMTYGGQIPPHVIDAWSAAAPDVMWGTYWGQSELSQLGTVGFFRTLDDVPGADPTWIGKPVTHLEIRVVDAEDNDAEVGELVCRTPSAMLGYLDDPERTAEVFRGGWVRTGDMVRIDADGNLFFHDRLKDMIKSGGMNGLVAGGRARPLRPPRRRARRDRRHAGPVLVGGGDGVRRRPAGADAHAGRADRALQGRARLVQGAQGRASRRRAAGRPAGQDPQASPAGDRSGLTAQFPPPIRSGPAGTGFPSEGTMDDVWPVVHAERAALLADLQGIDERAWETPSPCPGWTVHDVVAHLVDTARTTRLGFVVGMVRARFDFDRQNADGVRRERGTTPPETLDSLRATLTLTATPPAPLDTRLVEAVVHGEDVRRPLGLTGTYPIEAVVRALRLQARTSESFGGAKERVAGVRLRALDADLSLGDGPEVRGTALSLLLALSGRPVAAGELDGEGVAALTR
;
A
#
# COMPACT_ATOMS: atom_id res chain seq x y z
N MET A 1 -27.80 -23.90 21.84
CA MET A 1 -27.98 -22.47 22.17
C MET A 1 -29.46 -22.22 22.40
N ALA A 2 -29.85 -21.36 23.34
CA ALA A 2 -31.24 -20.95 23.47
C ALA A 2 -31.66 -20.19 22.20
N GLU A 3 -32.87 -20.45 21.71
CA GLU A 3 -33.44 -19.74 20.57
C GLU A 3 -33.63 -18.26 20.94
N LEU A 4 -33.20 -17.33 20.08
CA LEU A 4 -33.36 -15.89 20.34
C LEU A 4 -34.85 -15.55 20.50
N ALA A 5 -35.17 -14.64 21.43
CA ALA A 5 -36.55 -14.15 21.55
C ALA A 5 -37.03 -13.54 20.22
N ALA A 6 -38.32 -13.68 19.92
CA ALA A 6 -38.91 -13.24 18.63
C ALA A 6 -38.56 -11.79 18.28
N HIS A 7 -38.45 -10.90 19.27
CA HIS A 7 -38.04 -9.50 19.08
C HIS A 7 -36.74 -9.35 18.28
N HIS A 8 -35.72 -10.16 18.59
CA HIS A 8 -34.40 -10.13 17.92
C HIS A 8 -34.44 -10.65 16.48
N ARG A 9 -35.48 -11.39 16.11
CA ARG A 9 -35.68 -11.94 14.75
C ARG A 9 -36.56 -11.05 13.87
N THR A 10 -37.24 -10.07 14.45
CA THR A 10 -38.01 -9.08 13.69
C THR A 10 -37.10 -8.05 13.02
N LEU A 11 -37.63 -7.35 12.01
CA LEU A 11 -36.97 -6.20 11.38
C LEU A 11 -36.52 -5.12 12.39
N LEU A 12 -37.12 -5.04 13.58
CA LEU A 12 -36.74 -4.06 14.61
C LEU A 12 -35.47 -4.49 15.36
N GLY A 13 -35.41 -5.76 15.74
CA GLY A 13 -34.34 -6.31 16.57
C GLY A 13 -33.12 -6.80 15.79
N ARG A 14 -33.24 -7.05 14.48
CA ARG A 14 -32.09 -7.41 13.63
C ARG A 14 -31.16 -6.22 13.39
N ALA A 15 -29.87 -6.50 13.28
CA ALA A 15 -28.83 -5.53 13.03
C ALA A 15 -28.05 -5.96 11.79
N THR A 16 -28.47 -5.50 10.61
CA THR A 16 -27.73 -5.70 9.37
C THR A 16 -27.52 -4.39 8.62
N ILE A 17 -26.67 -4.42 7.61
CA ILE A 17 -26.37 -3.25 6.77
C ILE A 17 -27.65 -2.72 6.10
N GLY A 18 -28.50 -3.61 5.56
CA GLY A 18 -29.78 -3.23 4.96
C GLY A 18 -30.76 -2.57 5.94
N ASP A 19 -30.76 -2.98 7.21
CA ASP A 19 -31.60 -2.37 8.24
C ASP A 19 -31.22 -0.93 8.56
N GLN A 20 -29.94 -0.61 8.46
CA GLN A 20 -29.45 0.74 8.73
C GLN A 20 -29.85 1.69 7.60
N LEU A 21 -29.82 1.26 6.34
CA LEU A 21 -30.41 2.03 5.23
C LEU A 21 -31.89 2.31 5.50
N ARG A 22 -32.68 1.28 5.83
CA ARG A 22 -34.10 1.45 6.14
C ARG A 22 -34.32 2.42 7.31
N ARG A 23 -33.49 2.35 8.36
CA ARG A 23 -33.56 3.27 9.52
C ARG A 23 -33.26 4.70 9.10
N HIS A 24 -32.26 4.95 8.26
CA HIS A 24 -31.99 6.28 7.69
C HIS A 24 -33.15 6.76 6.82
N ALA A 25 -33.69 5.91 5.94
CA ALA A 25 -34.85 6.25 5.11
C ALA A 25 -36.08 6.66 5.95
N ARG A 26 -36.28 6.03 7.12
CA ARG A 26 -37.42 6.35 8.01
C ARG A 26 -37.18 7.58 8.89
N THR A 27 -35.95 7.82 9.32
CA THR A 27 -35.62 8.89 10.27
C THR A 27 -35.11 10.16 9.60
N GLN A 28 -34.53 10.04 8.40
CA GLN A 28 -33.95 11.13 7.60
C GLN A 28 -34.34 10.98 6.11
N PRO A 29 -35.63 10.85 5.77
CA PRO A 29 -36.09 10.49 4.41
C PRO A 29 -35.62 11.45 3.31
N HIS A 30 -35.55 12.75 3.64
CA HIS A 30 -35.22 13.81 2.69
C HIS A 30 -33.73 14.11 2.61
N LYS A 31 -32.91 13.44 3.43
CA LYS A 31 -31.48 13.64 3.39
C LYS A 31 -30.90 13.05 2.11
N VAL A 32 -30.08 13.84 1.42
CA VAL A 32 -29.34 13.38 0.24
C VAL A 32 -28.32 12.33 0.68
N ALA A 33 -28.39 11.15 0.06
CA ALA A 33 -27.39 10.10 0.20
C ALA A 33 -26.32 10.24 -0.88
N PHE A 34 -26.76 10.52 -2.12
CA PHE A 34 -25.88 10.64 -3.27
C PHE A 34 -26.20 11.88 -4.12
N VAL A 35 -25.16 12.58 -4.55
CA VAL A 35 -25.19 13.50 -5.70
C VAL A 35 -24.39 12.85 -6.81
N SER A 36 -24.98 12.65 -7.99
CA SER A 36 -24.31 11.98 -9.11
C SER A 36 -24.25 12.85 -10.34
N TYR A 37 -23.20 12.65 -11.14
CA TYR A 37 -22.99 13.33 -12.40
C TYR A 37 -22.91 12.32 -13.55
N GLY A 38 -23.76 12.51 -14.56
CA GLY A 38 -23.68 11.79 -15.83
C GLY A 38 -22.55 12.32 -16.71
N ALA A 39 -22.13 11.53 -17.70
CA ALA A 39 -21.09 11.92 -18.66
C ALA A 39 -21.45 13.16 -19.50
N ASP A 40 -22.75 13.44 -19.65
CA ASP A 40 -23.33 14.63 -20.26
C ASP A 40 -23.35 15.86 -19.32
N GLY A 41 -22.85 15.72 -18.09
CA GLY A 41 -22.87 16.76 -17.06
C GLY A 41 -24.19 16.84 -16.28
N THR A 42 -25.15 15.96 -16.54
CA THR A 42 -26.43 15.93 -15.82
C THR A 42 -26.20 15.61 -14.35
N ARG A 43 -26.67 16.50 -13.47
CA ARG A 43 -26.60 16.33 -12.01
C ARG A 43 -27.91 15.74 -11.48
N SER A 44 -27.83 14.68 -10.69
CA SER A 44 -28.98 14.08 -10.02
C SER A 44 -28.73 13.90 -8.52
N GLU A 45 -29.82 13.90 -7.74
CA GLU A 45 -29.77 13.65 -6.30
C GLU A 45 -30.65 12.47 -5.92
N THR A 46 -30.10 11.59 -5.09
CA THR A 46 -30.81 10.46 -4.49
C THR A 46 -30.81 10.62 -2.98
N THR A 47 -32.01 10.70 -2.39
CA THR A 47 -32.18 10.73 -0.94
C THR A 47 -32.12 9.33 -0.35
N TYR A 48 -31.91 9.21 0.96
CA TYR A 48 -31.96 7.93 1.66
C TYR A 48 -33.31 7.21 1.48
N ALA A 49 -34.43 7.94 1.44
CA ALA A 49 -35.73 7.31 1.15
C ALA A 49 -35.83 6.73 -0.26
N ARG A 50 -35.35 7.47 -1.28
CA ARG A 50 -35.35 6.97 -2.67
C ARG A 50 -34.41 5.79 -2.85
N LEU A 51 -33.25 5.82 -2.20
CA LEU A 51 -32.31 4.71 -2.22
C LEU A 51 -32.90 3.45 -1.59
N ASP A 52 -33.58 3.58 -0.45
CA ASP A 52 -34.24 2.44 0.21
C ASP A 52 -35.39 1.87 -0.61
N GLU A 53 -36.23 2.74 -1.19
CA GLU A 53 -37.31 2.31 -2.09
C GLU A 53 -36.76 1.51 -3.28
N ARG A 54 -35.71 2.04 -3.92
CA ARG A 54 -35.06 1.40 -5.05
C ARG A 54 -34.40 0.08 -4.64
N ALA A 55 -33.72 0.04 -3.50
CA ALA A 55 -33.13 -1.18 -2.96
C ALA A 55 -34.18 -2.25 -2.64
N ASN A 56 -35.36 -1.87 -2.13
CA ASN A 56 -36.46 -2.81 -1.90
C ASN A 56 -36.96 -3.40 -3.22
N ARG A 57 -37.08 -2.62 -4.29
CA ARG A 57 -37.44 -3.13 -5.64
C ARG A 57 -36.41 -4.14 -6.16
N TYR A 58 -35.12 -3.85 -5.99
CA TYR A 58 -34.07 -4.81 -6.31
C TYR A 58 -34.19 -6.09 -5.48
N ALA A 59 -34.42 -5.98 -4.17
CA ALA A 59 -34.63 -7.13 -3.29
C ALA A 59 -35.79 -8.03 -3.79
N GLN A 60 -36.93 -7.44 -4.14
CA GLN A 60 -38.07 -8.18 -4.68
C GLN A 60 -37.74 -8.82 -6.03
N LEU A 61 -37.02 -8.10 -6.90
CA LEU A 61 -36.57 -8.61 -8.19
C LEU A 61 -35.69 -9.86 -8.05
N PHE A 62 -34.75 -9.83 -7.11
CA PHE A 62 -33.85 -10.95 -6.84
C PHE A 62 -34.59 -12.15 -6.26
N LEU A 63 -35.53 -11.92 -5.33
CA LEU A 63 -36.40 -12.97 -4.81
C LEU A 63 -37.26 -13.60 -5.91
N ALA A 64 -37.82 -12.80 -6.83
CA ALA A 64 -38.58 -13.29 -7.97
C ALA A 64 -37.73 -14.13 -8.94
N ARG A 65 -36.40 -13.93 -8.96
CA ARG A 65 -35.42 -14.76 -9.66
C ARG A 65 -34.92 -15.96 -8.86
N GLY A 66 -35.48 -16.21 -7.67
CA GLY A 66 -35.11 -17.34 -6.82
C GLY A 66 -33.81 -17.12 -6.03
N ILE A 67 -33.28 -15.90 -5.99
CA ILE A 67 -32.10 -15.55 -5.19
C ILE A 67 -32.58 -15.03 -3.85
N GLY A 68 -32.25 -15.74 -2.77
CA GLY A 68 -32.59 -15.36 -1.40
C GLY A 68 -31.37 -15.43 -0.47
N ARG A 69 -31.62 -15.67 0.82
CA ARG A 69 -30.57 -15.76 1.84
C ARG A 69 -29.52 -16.80 1.48
N GLY A 70 -28.24 -16.42 1.53
CA GLY A 70 -27.10 -17.26 1.12
C GLY A 70 -26.83 -17.26 -0.39
N GLY A 71 -27.72 -16.66 -1.20
CA GLY A 71 -27.49 -16.37 -2.61
C GLY A 71 -26.38 -15.34 -2.83
N ARG A 72 -25.97 -15.15 -4.08
CA ARG A 72 -24.83 -14.28 -4.43
C ARG A 72 -25.14 -13.52 -5.71
N ILE A 73 -24.88 -12.22 -5.69
CA ILE A 73 -25.11 -11.32 -6.82
C ILE A 73 -23.79 -10.64 -7.15
N ALA A 74 -23.41 -10.68 -8.43
CA ALA A 74 -22.23 -10.00 -8.93
C ALA A 74 -22.61 -8.73 -9.68
N SER A 75 -21.74 -7.72 -9.65
CA SER A 75 -21.90 -6.48 -10.41
C SER A 75 -20.61 -6.10 -11.12
N MET A 76 -20.66 -5.91 -12.44
CA MET A 76 -19.56 -5.38 -13.26
C MET A 76 -20.00 -4.04 -13.87
N ALA A 77 -19.75 -2.94 -13.15
CA ALA A 77 -20.22 -1.62 -13.51
C ALA A 77 -19.29 -0.52 -12.98
N GLY A 78 -19.41 0.68 -13.53
CA GLY A 78 -18.83 1.89 -12.98
C GLY A 78 -19.47 2.27 -11.64
N ASN A 79 -18.96 3.32 -11.01
CA ASN A 79 -19.58 3.86 -9.81
C ASN A 79 -20.92 4.53 -10.17
N GLY A 80 -22.02 4.03 -9.62
CA GLY A 80 -23.34 4.60 -9.82
C GLY A 80 -24.32 4.25 -8.71
N VAL A 81 -25.36 5.07 -8.56
CA VAL A 81 -26.41 4.86 -7.54
C VAL A 81 -27.14 3.54 -7.74
N GLU A 82 -27.35 3.10 -8.99
CA GLU A 82 -28.00 1.82 -9.26
C GLU A 82 -27.19 0.62 -8.76
N VAL A 83 -25.86 0.68 -8.79
CA VAL A 83 -24.99 -0.33 -8.17
C VAL A 83 -25.20 -0.36 -6.67
N VAL A 84 -25.34 0.80 -6.03
CA VAL A 84 -25.59 0.92 -4.58
C VAL A 84 -26.99 0.42 -4.22
N ALA A 85 -28.01 0.71 -5.03
CA ALA A 85 -29.36 0.22 -4.81
C ALA A 85 -29.44 -1.32 -4.95
N ALA A 86 -28.81 -1.88 -5.99
CA ALA A 86 -28.69 -3.33 -6.16
C ALA A 86 -27.92 -4.00 -5.02
N TYR A 87 -26.82 -3.38 -4.58
CA TYR A 87 -26.06 -3.79 -3.40
C TYR A 87 -26.96 -3.91 -2.17
N TYR A 88 -27.69 -2.85 -1.83
CA TYR A 88 -28.59 -2.89 -0.68
C TYR A 88 -29.75 -3.86 -0.86
N GLY A 89 -30.26 -4.03 -2.09
CA GLY A 89 -31.27 -5.03 -2.41
C GLY A 89 -30.81 -6.46 -2.12
N ALA A 90 -29.57 -6.81 -2.49
CA ALA A 90 -28.96 -8.09 -2.16
C ALA A 90 -28.86 -8.30 -0.64
N LEU A 91 -28.36 -7.27 0.06
CA LEU A 91 -28.16 -7.33 1.51
C LEU A 91 -29.46 -7.44 2.30
N LYS A 92 -30.55 -6.83 1.83
CA LYS A 92 -31.87 -6.89 2.49
C LYS A 92 -32.52 -8.26 2.45
N ILE A 93 -32.06 -9.15 1.57
CA ILE A 93 -32.55 -10.54 1.44
C ILE A 93 -31.51 -11.56 1.91
N GLY A 94 -30.41 -11.11 2.52
CA GLY A 94 -29.31 -11.96 2.99
C GLY A 94 -28.48 -12.59 1.87
N ALA A 95 -28.52 -12.02 0.65
CA ALA A 95 -27.64 -12.42 -0.44
C ALA A 95 -26.33 -11.62 -0.38
N ALA A 96 -25.21 -12.29 -0.63
CA ALA A 96 -23.91 -11.64 -0.67
C ALA A 96 -23.72 -10.87 -1.98
N PHE A 97 -23.10 -9.69 -1.91
CA PHE A 97 -22.76 -8.88 -3.07
C PHE A 97 -21.26 -8.97 -3.39
N THR A 98 -20.91 -9.04 -4.67
CA THR A 98 -19.52 -9.02 -5.13
C THR A 98 -19.37 -8.08 -6.33
N GLY A 99 -18.38 -7.19 -6.28
CA GLY A 99 -18.04 -6.35 -7.43
C GLY A 99 -16.96 -7.01 -8.28
N VAL A 100 -17.15 -7.00 -9.59
CA VAL A 100 -16.19 -7.49 -10.59
C VAL A 100 -15.46 -6.29 -11.17
N ASN A 101 -14.13 -6.38 -11.26
CA ASN A 101 -13.31 -5.29 -11.77
C ASN A 101 -13.63 -5.00 -13.25
N PRO A 102 -14.07 -3.78 -13.62
CA PRO A 102 -14.36 -3.42 -15.01
C PRO A 102 -13.18 -3.55 -15.98
N LEU A 103 -11.94 -3.65 -15.47
CA LEU A 103 -10.73 -3.85 -16.27
C LEU A 103 -10.47 -5.33 -16.60
N TYR A 104 -11.18 -6.26 -15.96
CA TYR A 104 -11.04 -7.69 -16.22
C TYR A 104 -11.51 -8.06 -17.63
N ARG A 105 -10.81 -9.02 -18.22
CA ARG A 105 -11.18 -9.64 -19.48
C ARG A 105 -11.88 -10.96 -19.20
N GLU A 106 -12.30 -11.61 -20.28
CA GLU A 106 -13.10 -12.84 -20.22
C GLU A 106 -12.53 -13.89 -19.24
N PRO A 107 -11.22 -14.21 -19.20
CA PRO A 107 -10.71 -15.23 -18.29
C PRO A 107 -10.84 -14.85 -16.81
N GLU A 108 -10.55 -13.60 -16.45
CA GLU A 108 -10.65 -13.15 -15.06
C GLU A 108 -12.12 -13.03 -14.62
N VAL A 109 -13.00 -12.57 -15.51
CA VAL A 109 -14.45 -12.52 -15.26
C VAL A 109 -15.01 -13.92 -15.07
N ALA A 110 -14.69 -14.86 -15.96
CA ALA A 110 -15.15 -16.26 -15.88
C ALA A 110 -14.68 -16.91 -14.57
N HIS A 111 -13.42 -16.69 -14.21
CA HIS A 111 -12.86 -17.17 -12.96
C HIS A 111 -13.61 -16.61 -11.74
N GLN A 112 -13.76 -15.29 -11.63
CA GLN A 112 -14.42 -14.67 -10.47
C GLN A 112 -15.90 -15.07 -10.37
N LEU A 113 -16.63 -15.10 -11.48
CA LEU A 113 -18.04 -15.49 -11.50
C LEU A 113 -18.22 -16.97 -11.15
N GLY A 114 -17.37 -17.84 -11.70
CA GLY A 114 -17.38 -19.27 -11.38
C GLY A 114 -16.99 -19.57 -9.93
N HIS A 115 -15.96 -18.91 -9.42
CA HIS A 115 -15.50 -19.06 -8.03
C HIS A 115 -16.51 -18.50 -7.03
N SER A 116 -17.03 -17.30 -7.29
CA SER A 116 -18.07 -16.71 -6.45
C SER A 116 -19.40 -17.45 -6.55
N ARG A 117 -19.66 -18.25 -7.59
CA ARG A 117 -20.96 -18.90 -7.82
C ARG A 117 -22.12 -17.90 -7.74
N ALA A 118 -21.94 -16.73 -8.35
CA ALA A 118 -23.01 -15.74 -8.45
C ALA A 118 -24.20 -16.36 -9.20
N GLY A 119 -25.42 -16.14 -8.70
CA GLY A 119 -26.65 -16.62 -9.34
C GLY A 119 -27.22 -15.63 -10.37
N LEU A 120 -26.73 -14.39 -10.35
CA LEU A 120 -27.11 -13.29 -11.22
C LEU A 120 -25.94 -12.30 -11.33
N VAL A 121 -25.76 -11.73 -12.53
CA VAL A 121 -24.84 -10.62 -12.77
C VAL A 121 -25.63 -9.39 -13.21
N LEU A 122 -25.27 -8.25 -12.63
CA LEU A 122 -25.65 -6.93 -13.12
C LEU A 122 -24.45 -6.30 -13.82
N ALA A 123 -24.65 -5.70 -14.99
CA ALA A 123 -23.54 -5.06 -15.70
C ALA A 123 -23.97 -3.76 -16.40
N ASP A 124 -23.05 -2.81 -16.53
CA ASP A 124 -23.27 -1.74 -17.51
C ASP A 124 -23.21 -2.32 -18.92
N ASP A 125 -23.87 -1.67 -19.88
CA ASP A 125 -23.86 -2.09 -21.29
C ASP A 125 -22.44 -2.30 -21.84
N ALA A 126 -21.48 -1.47 -21.42
CA ALA A 126 -20.09 -1.55 -21.82
C ALA A 126 -19.40 -2.88 -21.42
N PHE A 127 -19.91 -3.57 -20.40
CA PHE A 127 -19.35 -4.81 -19.86
C PHE A 127 -20.22 -6.03 -20.12
N ALA A 128 -21.46 -5.86 -20.58
CA ALA A 128 -22.37 -6.97 -20.85
C ALA A 128 -21.76 -8.00 -21.82
N GLY A 129 -21.05 -7.54 -22.87
CA GLY A 129 -20.41 -8.43 -23.84
C GLY A 129 -19.34 -9.35 -23.25
N VAL A 130 -18.49 -8.83 -22.35
CA VAL A 130 -17.45 -9.66 -21.69
C VAL A 130 -18.06 -10.61 -20.68
N VAL A 131 -19.13 -10.22 -19.98
CA VAL A 131 -19.86 -11.10 -19.07
C VAL A 131 -20.52 -12.26 -19.83
N THR A 132 -21.22 -11.98 -20.93
CA THR A 132 -21.85 -13.02 -21.75
C THR A 132 -20.82 -13.99 -22.34
N ALA A 133 -19.66 -13.50 -22.78
CA ALA A 133 -18.59 -14.38 -23.27
C ALA A 133 -18.03 -15.27 -22.14
N ALA A 134 -17.81 -14.70 -20.97
CA ALA A 134 -17.22 -15.38 -19.82
C ALA A 134 -18.16 -16.40 -19.15
N ALA A 135 -19.47 -16.15 -19.16
CA ALA A 135 -20.49 -16.94 -18.47
C ALA A 135 -21.83 -16.91 -19.25
N PRO A 136 -21.93 -17.58 -20.41
CA PRO A 136 -23.10 -17.48 -21.30
C PRO A 136 -24.40 -18.01 -20.69
N GLU A 137 -24.31 -18.94 -19.73
CA GLU A 137 -25.45 -19.57 -19.07
C GLU A 137 -25.94 -18.82 -17.83
N LEU A 138 -25.25 -17.74 -17.43
CA LEU A 138 -25.56 -16.99 -16.21
C LEU A 138 -26.59 -15.89 -16.50
N ASP A 139 -27.59 -15.74 -15.63
CA ASP A 139 -28.57 -14.64 -15.75
C ASP A 139 -27.85 -13.29 -15.69
N LEU A 140 -28.11 -12.43 -16.68
CA LEU A 140 -27.48 -11.13 -16.84
C LEU A 140 -28.56 -10.07 -17.03
N LEU A 141 -28.57 -9.08 -16.15
CA LEU A 141 -29.34 -7.86 -16.34
C LEU A 141 -28.41 -6.67 -16.56
N ARG A 142 -28.83 -5.77 -17.43
CA ARG A 142 -28.05 -4.58 -17.75
C ARG A 142 -28.60 -3.39 -16.99
N TYR A 143 -27.72 -2.60 -16.38
CA TYR A 143 -28.12 -1.30 -15.84
C TYR A 143 -28.59 -0.41 -16.97
N GLY A 144 -29.76 0.21 -16.81
CA GLY A 144 -30.36 1.05 -17.84
C GLY A 144 -31.89 0.98 -17.87
N PRO A 145 -32.50 1.65 -18.85
CA PRO A 145 -33.95 1.84 -18.91
C PRO A 145 -34.78 0.54 -18.89
N GLU A 146 -34.30 -0.55 -19.51
CA GLU A 146 -35.03 -1.82 -19.52
C GLU A 146 -35.12 -2.44 -18.11
N LEU A 147 -34.03 -2.36 -17.34
CA LEU A 147 -34.02 -2.81 -15.95
C LEU A 147 -34.85 -1.87 -15.06
N ASP A 148 -34.86 -0.57 -15.35
CA ASP A 148 -35.70 0.41 -14.64
C ASP A 148 -37.18 0.06 -14.77
N VAL A 149 -37.65 -0.22 -15.99
CA VAL A 149 -39.03 -0.66 -16.24
C VAL A 149 -39.35 -1.94 -15.46
N LEU A 150 -38.41 -2.90 -15.44
CA LEU A 150 -38.61 -4.13 -14.69
C LEU A 150 -38.70 -3.88 -13.17
N LEU A 151 -37.85 -3.02 -12.62
CA LEU A 151 -37.87 -2.64 -11.20
C LEU A 151 -39.14 -1.86 -10.82
N ASP A 152 -39.67 -1.05 -11.73
CA ASP A 152 -40.89 -0.27 -11.51
C ASP A 152 -42.12 -1.17 -11.33
N THR A 153 -42.09 -2.40 -11.88
CA THR A 153 -43.12 -3.43 -11.64
C THR A 153 -43.01 -4.14 -10.29
N GLN A 154 -41.86 -4.03 -9.61
CA GLN A 154 -41.63 -4.71 -8.35
C GLN A 154 -42.20 -3.92 -7.17
N PRO A 155 -42.67 -4.61 -6.11
CA PRO A 155 -43.06 -3.94 -4.88
C PRO A 155 -41.89 -3.15 -4.26
N ALA A 156 -42.21 -2.06 -3.56
CA ALA A 156 -41.24 -1.18 -2.93
C ALA A 156 -41.16 -1.36 -1.40
N GLU A 157 -41.96 -2.25 -0.84
CA GLU A 157 -41.95 -2.55 0.59
C GLU A 157 -40.71 -3.34 1.01
N GLU A 158 -40.32 -3.16 2.27
CA GLU A 158 -39.22 -3.92 2.88
C GLU A 158 -39.45 -5.43 2.74
N PRO A 159 -38.49 -6.20 2.22
CA PRO A 159 -38.65 -7.63 2.05
C PRO A 159 -38.81 -8.34 3.40
N ALA A 160 -39.83 -9.19 3.50
CA ALA A 160 -40.12 -9.99 4.69
C ALA A 160 -39.24 -11.26 4.73
N VAL A 161 -37.94 -11.07 4.97
CA VAL A 161 -36.94 -12.16 5.02
C VAL A 161 -36.29 -12.22 6.39
N GLU A 162 -36.21 -13.42 6.97
CA GLU A 162 -35.41 -13.68 8.17
C GLU A 162 -33.94 -13.79 7.80
N LEU A 163 -33.11 -12.99 8.44
CA LEU A 163 -31.68 -12.88 8.17
C LEU A 163 -30.93 -12.63 9.48
N ASP A 164 -29.65 -13.01 9.48
CA ASP A 164 -28.78 -13.00 10.64
C ASP A 164 -27.56 -12.10 10.38
N GLU A 165 -27.07 -11.40 11.39
CA GLU A 165 -25.90 -10.53 11.27
C GLU A 165 -24.61 -11.29 10.92
N ASN A 166 -24.60 -12.61 11.07
CA ASN A 166 -23.52 -13.51 10.67
C ASN A 166 -23.61 -13.96 9.20
N ASP A 167 -24.69 -13.65 8.48
CA ASP A 167 -24.79 -13.92 7.05
C ASP A 167 -23.75 -13.11 6.29
N VAL A 168 -23.19 -13.72 5.23
CA VAL A 168 -22.20 -13.07 4.36
C VAL A 168 -22.87 -11.93 3.62
N ALA A 169 -22.39 -10.72 3.85
CA ALA A 169 -22.83 -9.52 3.13
C ALA A 169 -21.99 -9.30 1.87
N LEU A 170 -20.66 -9.41 1.98
CA LEU A 170 -19.74 -9.12 0.88
C LEU A 170 -18.84 -10.30 0.58
N ILE A 171 -18.56 -10.48 -0.71
CA ILE A 171 -17.41 -11.23 -1.19
C ILE A 171 -16.51 -10.25 -1.94
N VAL A 172 -15.43 -9.82 -1.30
CA VAL A 172 -14.49 -8.86 -1.91
C VAL A 172 -13.29 -9.60 -2.44
N TYR A 173 -13.01 -9.46 -3.74
CA TYR A 173 -11.84 -10.04 -4.35
C TYR A 173 -10.63 -9.14 -4.17
N THR A 174 -9.61 -9.64 -3.49
CA THR A 174 -8.33 -8.94 -3.36
C THR A 174 -7.38 -9.39 -4.47
N SER A 175 -6.73 -8.42 -5.12
CA SER A 175 -5.59 -8.67 -6.00
C SER A 175 -4.39 -9.15 -5.17
N GLY A 176 -4.42 -10.40 -4.74
CA GLY A 176 -3.24 -11.07 -4.20
C GLY A 176 -2.18 -11.21 -5.30
N THR A 177 -0.93 -11.34 -4.91
CA THR A 177 0.26 -11.60 -5.77
C THR A 177 0.27 -13.03 -6.33
N GLU A 178 -0.90 -13.67 -6.44
CA GLU A 178 -1.08 -15.07 -6.83
C GLU A 178 -1.87 -15.17 -8.13
N ALA A 179 -1.82 -16.33 -8.77
CA ALA A 179 -2.44 -16.58 -10.09
C ALA A 179 -3.98 -16.45 -10.12
N ALA A 180 -4.65 -16.38 -8.97
CA ALA A 180 -6.10 -16.21 -8.84
C ALA A 180 -6.45 -15.27 -7.66
N PRO A 181 -7.35 -14.28 -7.85
CA PRO A 181 -7.76 -13.38 -6.78
C PRO A 181 -8.59 -14.10 -5.70
N LYS A 182 -8.39 -13.73 -4.43
CA LYS A 182 -9.00 -14.39 -3.26
C LYS A 182 -10.29 -13.70 -2.86
N GLY A 183 -11.37 -14.45 -2.65
CA GLY A 183 -12.65 -13.91 -2.18
C GLY A 183 -12.72 -13.82 -0.66
N VAL A 184 -12.63 -12.62 -0.09
CA VAL A 184 -12.76 -12.36 1.35
C VAL A 184 -14.23 -12.36 1.75
N LEU A 185 -14.62 -13.25 2.68
CA LEU A 185 -16.00 -13.36 3.17
C LEU A 185 -16.24 -12.41 4.35
N ILE A 186 -17.10 -11.40 4.14
CA ILE A 186 -17.40 -10.37 5.15
C ILE A 186 -18.88 -10.44 5.54
N PRO A 187 -19.22 -10.74 6.81
CA PRO A 187 -20.59 -10.76 7.30
C PRO A 187 -21.08 -9.36 7.69
N HIS A 188 -22.41 -9.19 7.80
CA HIS A 188 -23.01 -7.90 8.15
C HIS A 188 -22.46 -7.29 9.46
N ARG A 189 -22.31 -8.12 10.50
CA ARG A 189 -21.83 -7.69 11.82
C ARG A 189 -20.49 -6.96 11.77
N ASN A 190 -19.64 -7.25 10.78
CA ASN A 190 -18.32 -6.66 10.72
C ASN A 190 -18.37 -5.15 10.53
N TYR A 191 -19.22 -4.66 9.62
CA TYR A 191 -19.41 -3.22 9.42
C TYR A 191 -20.12 -2.56 10.60
N LEU A 192 -21.04 -3.27 11.26
CA LEU A 192 -21.68 -2.74 12.46
C LEU A 192 -20.69 -2.58 13.63
N ALA A 193 -19.71 -3.48 13.73
CA ALA A 193 -18.66 -3.42 14.73
C ALA A 193 -17.52 -2.45 14.36
N SER A 194 -17.24 -2.23 13.07
CA SER A 194 -16.09 -1.43 12.62
C SER A 194 -16.43 0.02 12.24
N THR A 195 -17.64 0.32 11.76
CA THR A 195 -17.95 1.64 11.19
C THR A 195 -17.82 2.76 12.22
N ALA A 196 -18.42 2.64 13.40
CA ALA A 196 -18.31 3.71 14.42
C ALA A 196 -16.85 3.93 14.88
N PRO A 197 -16.08 2.88 15.24
CA PRO A 197 -14.65 3.03 15.55
C PRO A 197 -13.79 3.62 14.43
N ALA A 198 -13.82 3.04 13.22
CA ALA A 198 -12.94 3.44 12.13
C ALA A 198 -13.38 4.78 11.52
N TRP A 199 -14.66 4.92 11.19
CA TRP A 199 -15.14 6.03 10.39
C TRP A 199 -15.71 7.18 11.24
N GLY A 200 -16.45 6.85 12.30
CA GLY A 200 -17.02 7.84 13.22
C GLY A 200 -15.97 8.47 14.12
N TRP A 201 -15.27 7.67 14.92
CA TRP A 201 -14.29 8.16 15.90
C TRP A 201 -12.90 8.35 15.28
N GLY A 202 -12.44 7.39 14.48
CA GLY A 202 -11.17 7.46 13.77
C GLY A 202 -11.17 8.57 12.73
N LEU A 203 -11.90 8.40 11.62
CA LEU A 203 -11.93 9.38 10.51
C LEU A 203 -12.79 10.63 10.78
N GLN A 204 -13.43 10.72 11.95
CA GLN A 204 -14.26 11.86 12.35
C GLN A 204 -15.37 12.19 11.33
N THR A 205 -15.94 11.14 10.76
CA THR A 205 -17.02 11.24 9.78
C THR A 205 -18.37 11.32 10.48
N GLY A 206 -19.26 12.15 9.95
CA GLY A 206 -20.62 12.20 10.43
C GLY A 206 -21.66 12.53 9.36
N PRO A 207 -22.95 12.54 9.75
CA PRO A 207 -24.07 12.81 8.87
C PRO A 207 -24.02 14.19 8.19
N GLN A 208 -23.22 15.14 8.69
CA GLN A 208 -23.04 16.47 8.12
C GLN A 208 -22.03 16.53 6.98
N ASP A 209 -21.27 15.45 6.75
CA ASP A 209 -20.17 15.47 5.80
C ASP A 209 -20.61 15.13 4.37
N THR A 210 -20.03 15.87 3.42
CA THR A 210 -20.17 15.63 1.98
C THR A 210 -18.83 15.14 1.44
N TRP A 211 -18.81 13.91 0.95
CA TRP A 211 -17.60 13.23 0.50
C TRP A 211 -17.48 13.27 -1.01
N LEU A 212 -16.33 13.70 -1.54
CA LEU A 212 -15.98 13.37 -2.93
C LEU A 212 -15.63 11.88 -2.99
N PHE A 213 -16.36 11.12 -3.80
CA PHE A 213 -16.25 9.67 -3.80
C PHE A 213 -15.95 9.12 -5.21
N VAL A 214 -14.68 8.78 -5.44
CA VAL A 214 -14.20 8.20 -6.72
C VAL A 214 -13.56 6.80 -6.56
N MET A 215 -13.61 6.23 -5.35
CA MET A 215 -13.07 4.89 -5.08
C MET A 215 -13.94 3.82 -5.75
N PRO A 216 -13.37 2.82 -6.44
CA PRO A 216 -14.14 1.90 -7.28
C PRO A 216 -14.95 0.88 -6.45
N PHE A 217 -16.25 0.75 -6.75
CA PHE A 217 -17.20 -0.14 -6.05
C PHE A 217 -16.92 -1.64 -6.17
N HIS A 218 -15.91 -2.08 -6.91
CA HIS A 218 -15.47 -3.49 -6.92
C HIS A 218 -14.39 -3.81 -5.88
N THR A 219 -13.85 -2.80 -5.18
CA THR A 219 -12.79 -2.97 -4.17
C THR A 219 -13.34 -2.75 -2.76
N ILE A 220 -12.60 -3.21 -1.73
CA ILE A 220 -12.93 -2.86 -0.34
C ILE A 220 -12.87 -1.34 -0.11
N ALA A 221 -11.93 -0.65 -0.74
CA ALA A 221 -11.75 0.80 -0.60
C ALA A 221 -12.97 1.57 -1.16
N GLY A 222 -13.61 1.08 -2.23
CA GLY A 222 -14.86 1.66 -2.71
C GLY A 222 -16.08 1.12 -1.98
N LEU A 223 -16.40 -0.16 -2.16
CA LEU A 223 -17.65 -0.74 -1.65
C LEU A 223 -17.76 -0.65 -0.13
N GLY A 224 -16.66 -0.93 0.58
CA GLY A 224 -16.62 -0.87 2.03
C GLY A 224 -16.73 0.55 2.57
N SER A 225 -15.99 1.49 1.98
CA SER A 225 -16.07 2.89 2.39
C SER A 225 -17.46 3.44 2.14
N MET A 226 -18.06 3.16 0.98
CA MET A 226 -19.44 3.53 0.68
C MET A 226 -20.40 2.97 1.73
N THR A 227 -20.22 1.71 2.13
CA THR A 227 -21.02 1.09 3.19
C THR A 227 -20.89 1.86 4.51
N SER A 228 -19.68 2.11 4.99
CA SER A 228 -19.47 2.83 6.26
C SER A 228 -19.99 4.27 6.22
N LEU A 229 -19.79 4.98 5.10
CA LEU A 229 -20.25 6.35 4.94
C LEU A 229 -21.79 6.44 4.93
N THR A 230 -22.45 5.53 4.21
CA THR A 230 -23.91 5.49 4.18
C THR A 230 -24.51 4.99 5.50
N LEU A 231 -23.83 4.11 6.23
CA LEU A 231 -24.17 3.74 7.61
C LEU A 231 -24.09 4.93 8.58
N MET A 232 -23.13 5.84 8.38
CA MET A 232 -23.02 7.09 9.15
C MET A 232 -24.01 8.17 8.68
N GLY A 233 -24.74 7.91 7.60
CA GLY A 233 -25.68 8.85 7.01
C GLY A 233 -25.00 9.96 6.21
N ALA A 234 -23.73 9.84 5.78
CA ALA A 234 -23.05 10.88 5.02
C ALA A 234 -23.66 11.09 3.61
N THR A 235 -23.30 12.19 2.96
CA THR A 235 -23.61 12.45 1.55
C THR A 235 -22.39 12.11 0.70
N LEU A 236 -22.56 11.33 -0.36
CA LEU A 236 -21.49 10.97 -1.30
C LEU A 236 -21.71 11.66 -2.64
N VAL A 237 -20.66 12.30 -3.18
CA VAL A 237 -20.66 12.94 -4.48
C VAL A 237 -19.90 12.06 -5.46
N LEU A 238 -20.62 11.53 -6.45
CA LEU A 238 -20.11 10.67 -7.52
C LEU A 238 -19.93 11.53 -8.79
N PRO A 239 -18.70 11.99 -9.10
CA PRO A 239 -18.45 12.68 -10.36
C PRO A 239 -18.53 11.68 -11.53
N ALA A 240 -18.78 12.18 -12.74
CA ALA A 240 -18.84 11.35 -13.95
C ALA A 240 -17.50 10.67 -14.27
N THR A 241 -16.40 11.34 -13.91
CA THR A 241 -15.04 10.83 -14.08
C THR A 241 -14.22 11.15 -12.83
N ALA A 242 -13.16 10.38 -12.61
CA ALA A 242 -12.15 10.67 -11.59
C ALA A 242 -11.08 11.66 -12.07
N ASP A 243 -11.29 12.34 -13.20
CA ASP A 243 -10.33 13.30 -13.72
C ASP A 243 -10.22 14.53 -12.80
N PRO A 244 -9.02 14.99 -12.43
CA PRO A 244 -8.84 16.10 -11.51
C PRO A 244 -9.50 17.41 -11.95
N ALA A 245 -9.57 17.71 -13.26
CA ALA A 245 -10.18 18.95 -13.75
C ALA A 245 -11.70 18.93 -13.53
N THR A 246 -12.34 17.77 -13.70
CA THR A 246 -13.76 17.59 -13.37
C THR A 246 -13.97 17.61 -11.85
N ALA A 247 -13.13 16.90 -11.12
CA ALA A 247 -13.25 16.75 -9.67
C ALA A 247 -13.14 18.09 -8.93
N VAL A 248 -12.21 18.98 -9.31
CA VAL A 248 -12.04 20.28 -8.64
C VAL A 248 -13.29 21.16 -8.77
N GLN A 249 -13.97 21.13 -9.92
CA GLN A 249 -15.22 21.87 -10.13
C GLN A 249 -16.36 21.30 -9.27
N VAL A 250 -16.44 19.97 -9.20
CA VAL A 250 -17.43 19.26 -8.37
C VAL A 250 -17.21 19.54 -6.88
N ILE A 251 -15.95 19.62 -6.42
CA ILE A 251 -15.61 19.95 -5.03
C ILE A 251 -16.21 21.30 -4.62
N GLY A 252 -16.02 22.34 -5.44
CA GLY A 252 -16.57 23.67 -5.17
C GLY A 252 -18.10 23.69 -5.26
N ARG A 253 -18.65 23.13 -6.35
CA ARG A 253 -20.09 23.14 -6.62
C ARG A 253 -20.91 22.41 -5.54
N GLU A 254 -20.45 21.23 -5.11
CA GLU A 254 -21.14 20.42 -4.09
C GLU A 254 -20.70 20.72 -2.67
N ARG A 255 -19.81 21.70 -2.49
CA ARG A 255 -19.27 22.10 -1.18
C ARG A 255 -18.71 20.90 -0.40
N VAL A 256 -17.94 20.07 -1.08
CA VAL A 256 -17.33 18.85 -0.50
C VAL A 256 -16.54 19.22 0.76
N THR A 257 -16.78 18.48 1.86
CA THR A 257 -16.10 18.72 3.15
C THR A 257 -15.01 17.70 3.44
N VAL A 258 -15.06 16.52 2.82
CA VAL A 258 -14.07 15.46 3.02
C VAL A 258 -13.67 14.83 1.69
N ILE A 259 -12.36 14.59 1.53
CA ILE A 259 -11.79 13.87 0.38
C ILE A 259 -10.92 12.76 0.95
N ALA A 260 -10.98 11.56 0.38
CA ALA A 260 -10.10 10.45 0.73
C ALA A 260 -9.54 9.77 -0.51
N GLN A 261 -8.27 10.03 -0.84
CA GLN A 261 -7.66 9.62 -2.11
C GLN A 261 -6.15 9.34 -2.01
N THR A 262 -5.59 8.76 -3.06
CA THR A 262 -4.15 8.52 -3.18
C THR A 262 -3.38 9.82 -3.44
N PRO A 263 -2.06 9.86 -3.19
CA PRO A 263 -1.25 11.05 -3.44
C PRO A 263 -1.35 11.61 -4.86
N THR A 264 -1.43 10.74 -5.87
CA THR A 264 -1.55 11.12 -7.29
C THR A 264 -2.79 11.98 -7.54
N PHE A 265 -3.91 11.69 -6.87
CA PHE A 265 -5.14 12.46 -7.03
C PHE A 265 -5.00 13.86 -6.44
N TYR A 266 -4.41 14.00 -5.25
CA TYR A 266 -4.17 15.30 -4.62
C TYR A 266 -3.19 16.17 -5.41
N ILE A 267 -2.13 15.57 -5.98
CA ILE A 267 -1.22 16.24 -6.92
C ILE A 267 -2.01 16.77 -8.12
N GLY A 268 -2.85 15.91 -8.73
CA GLY A 268 -3.67 16.27 -9.87
C GLY A 268 -4.64 17.43 -9.57
N LEU A 269 -5.28 17.42 -8.39
CA LEU A 269 -6.16 18.51 -7.96
C LEU A 269 -5.41 19.83 -7.78
N ALA A 270 -4.27 19.81 -7.08
CA ALA A 270 -3.47 21.00 -6.83
C ALA A 270 -2.90 21.64 -8.11
N ALA A 271 -2.75 20.85 -9.18
CA ALA A 271 -2.30 21.33 -10.49
C ALA A 271 -3.40 22.03 -11.32
N GLN A 272 -4.66 21.99 -10.89
CA GLN A 272 -5.75 22.59 -11.67
C GLN A 272 -5.80 24.11 -11.48
N GLY A 273 -6.02 24.86 -12.57
CA GLY A 273 -6.11 26.32 -12.50
C GLY A 273 -7.28 26.85 -11.66
N ALA A 274 -8.31 26.03 -11.42
CA ALA A 274 -9.43 26.36 -10.55
C ALA A 274 -9.18 26.00 -9.07
N PHE A 275 -8.02 25.40 -8.73
CA PHE A 275 -7.66 25.08 -7.37
C PHE A 275 -7.31 26.36 -6.59
N GLY A 276 -8.00 26.59 -5.48
CA GLY A 276 -7.78 27.76 -4.63
C GLY A 276 -8.86 27.91 -3.56
N PRO A 277 -8.76 28.95 -2.72
CA PRO A 277 -9.66 29.14 -1.58
C PRO A 277 -11.14 29.13 -1.90
N ASP A 278 -11.54 29.72 -3.03
CA ASP A 278 -12.95 29.79 -3.44
C ASP A 278 -13.53 28.42 -3.84
N THR A 279 -12.68 27.46 -4.20
CA THR A 279 -13.10 26.15 -4.71
C THR A 279 -12.94 25.04 -3.67
N VAL A 280 -11.85 25.06 -2.89
CA VAL A 280 -11.53 23.99 -1.93
C VAL A 280 -11.46 24.45 -0.48
N GLY A 281 -11.62 25.74 -0.19
CA GLY A 281 -11.47 26.29 1.17
C GLY A 281 -12.48 25.75 2.20
N GLN A 282 -13.60 25.16 1.74
CA GLN A 282 -14.59 24.48 2.57
C GLN A 282 -14.20 23.05 2.98
N VAL A 283 -13.16 22.47 2.37
CA VAL A 283 -12.70 21.11 2.68
C VAL A 283 -12.08 21.11 4.07
N ARG A 284 -12.58 20.24 4.95
CA ARG A 284 -12.16 20.14 6.34
C ARG A 284 -11.16 19.02 6.57
N ARG A 285 -11.24 17.95 5.76
CA ARG A 285 -10.41 16.75 5.94
C ARG A 285 -9.95 16.18 4.60
N CYS A 286 -8.66 15.89 4.52
CA CYS A 286 -8.03 15.19 3.40
C CYS A 286 -7.39 13.89 3.92
N MET A 287 -8.02 12.75 3.64
CA MET A 287 -7.51 11.44 4.03
C MET A 287 -6.63 10.87 2.92
N THR A 288 -5.46 10.35 3.29
CA THR A 288 -4.57 9.66 2.38
C THR A 288 -4.38 8.20 2.78
N TYR A 289 -4.23 7.34 1.78
CA TYR A 289 -3.91 5.94 1.90
C TYR A 289 -3.04 5.51 0.73
N GLY A 290 -2.27 4.44 0.91
CA GLY A 290 -1.50 3.81 -0.17
C GLY A 290 -0.27 4.61 -0.65
N GLY A 291 0.15 5.65 0.08
CA GLY A 291 1.37 6.38 -0.24
C GLY A 291 1.52 7.69 0.51
N GLN A 292 2.66 8.35 0.30
CA GLN A 292 3.03 9.60 0.95
C GLN A 292 2.60 10.81 0.13
N ILE A 293 2.06 11.84 0.79
CA ILE A 293 1.73 13.12 0.15
C ILE A 293 3.00 13.97 0.06
N PRO A 294 3.38 14.47 -1.13
CA PRO A 294 4.54 15.36 -1.24
C PRO A 294 4.35 16.67 -0.46
N PRO A 295 5.41 17.23 0.17
CA PRO A 295 5.32 18.47 0.96
C PRO A 295 4.67 19.63 0.20
N HIS A 296 5.04 19.84 -1.07
CA HIS A 296 4.48 20.93 -1.89
C HIS A 296 2.97 20.83 -2.10
N VAL A 297 2.38 19.63 -2.02
CA VAL A 297 0.93 19.43 -2.08
C VAL A 297 0.28 19.83 -0.76
N ILE A 298 0.88 19.45 0.37
CA ILE A 298 0.42 19.90 1.70
C ILE A 298 0.47 21.42 1.80
N ASP A 299 1.53 22.05 1.30
CA ASP A 299 1.69 23.51 1.27
C ASP A 299 0.60 24.17 0.40
N ALA A 300 0.35 23.64 -0.80
CA ALA A 300 -0.70 24.14 -1.69
C ALA A 300 -2.11 24.04 -1.06
N TRP A 301 -2.40 22.92 -0.40
CA TRP A 301 -3.66 22.73 0.34
C TRP A 301 -3.75 23.61 1.58
N SER A 302 -2.64 23.84 2.29
CA SER A 302 -2.62 24.74 3.45
C SER A 302 -2.89 26.19 3.03
N ALA A 303 -2.40 26.61 1.85
CA ALA A 303 -2.68 27.92 1.30
C ALA A 303 -4.13 28.06 0.81
N ALA A 304 -4.69 27.02 0.19
CA ALA A 304 -6.05 27.03 -0.35
C ALA A 304 -7.14 26.78 0.71
N ALA A 305 -6.88 25.93 1.70
CA ALA A 305 -7.81 25.54 2.75
C ALA A 305 -7.11 25.51 4.11
N PRO A 306 -6.87 26.67 4.76
CA PRO A 306 -6.05 26.77 5.98
C PRO A 306 -6.53 25.92 7.17
N ASP A 307 -7.82 25.61 7.22
CA ASP A 307 -8.42 24.79 8.28
C ASP A 307 -8.42 23.28 7.98
N VAL A 308 -7.87 22.86 6.83
CA VAL A 308 -7.86 21.45 6.43
C VAL A 308 -6.99 20.62 7.38
N MET A 309 -7.52 19.47 7.81
CA MET A 309 -6.77 18.46 8.52
C MET A 309 -6.42 17.32 7.57
N TRP A 310 -5.15 17.00 7.43
CA TRP A 310 -4.74 15.78 6.76
C TRP A 310 -4.88 14.60 7.71
N GLY A 311 -5.16 13.43 7.16
CA GLY A 311 -5.03 12.21 7.93
C GLY A 311 -4.52 11.04 7.10
N THR A 312 -3.82 10.12 7.76
CA THR A 312 -3.42 8.85 7.18
C THR A 312 -4.39 7.76 7.62
N TYR A 313 -4.62 6.80 6.74
CA TYR A 313 -5.46 5.64 7.02
C TYR A 313 -4.81 4.38 6.48
N TRP A 314 -4.68 3.37 7.34
CA TRP A 314 -4.34 2.01 6.94
C TRP A 314 -5.47 1.07 7.36
N GLY A 315 -5.76 0.08 6.52
CA GLY A 315 -6.77 -0.94 6.76
C GLY A 315 -6.77 -1.96 5.63
N GLN A 316 -7.37 -3.13 5.89
CA GLN A 316 -7.36 -4.28 4.96
C GLN A 316 -8.76 -4.88 4.79
N SER A 317 -8.97 -5.67 3.73
CA SER A 317 -10.24 -6.36 3.46
C SER A 317 -10.59 -7.35 4.57
N GLU A 318 -9.59 -8.08 5.06
CA GLU A 318 -9.68 -9.10 6.09
C GLU A 318 -10.11 -8.54 7.45
N LEU A 319 -10.00 -7.21 7.65
CA LEU A 319 -10.40 -6.51 8.87
C LEU A 319 -11.64 -5.63 8.66
N SER A 320 -12.27 -5.69 7.49
CA SER A 320 -13.45 -4.88 7.13
C SER A 320 -13.21 -3.38 7.37
N GLN A 321 -12.03 -2.91 6.95
CA GLN A 321 -11.60 -1.51 7.08
C GLN A 321 -11.48 -0.99 8.53
N LEU A 322 -11.40 -1.87 9.53
CA LEU A 322 -10.90 -1.47 10.84
C LEU A 322 -9.37 -1.44 10.78
N GLY A 323 -8.77 -0.35 11.26
CA GLY A 323 -7.35 -0.12 11.06
C GLY A 323 -6.79 1.02 11.89
N THR A 324 -5.83 1.76 11.35
CA THR A 324 -5.11 2.82 12.07
C THR A 324 -5.38 4.18 11.42
N VAL A 325 -5.41 5.22 12.24
CA VAL A 325 -5.65 6.61 11.80
C VAL A 325 -4.67 7.55 12.47
N GLY A 326 -4.13 8.49 11.70
CA GLY A 326 -3.34 9.62 12.19
C GLY A 326 -3.86 10.92 11.58
N PHE A 327 -3.71 12.05 12.29
CA PHE A 327 -4.05 13.38 11.77
C PHE A 327 -2.89 14.34 11.94
N PHE A 328 -2.72 15.23 10.97
CA PHE A 328 -1.70 16.28 10.96
C PHE A 328 -2.19 17.47 10.14
N ARG A 329 -1.71 18.69 10.45
CA ARG A 329 -1.91 19.86 9.58
C ARG A 329 -0.68 20.10 8.74
N THR A 330 0.49 20.05 9.38
CA THR A 330 1.79 20.19 8.73
C THR A 330 2.63 18.94 8.95
N LEU A 331 3.72 18.81 8.20
CA LEU A 331 4.64 17.69 8.37
C LEU A 331 5.33 17.67 9.75
N ASP A 332 5.37 18.80 10.47
CA ASP A 332 5.92 18.88 11.82
C ASP A 332 5.02 18.20 12.86
N ASP A 333 3.72 18.06 12.59
CA ASP A 333 2.79 17.31 13.45
C ASP A 333 2.96 15.80 13.30
N VAL A 334 3.63 15.34 12.24
CA VAL A 334 3.89 13.92 11.99
C VAL A 334 4.97 13.42 12.96
N PRO A 335 4.74 12.32 13.71
CA PRO A 335 5.73 11.79 14.65
C PRO A 335 7.09 11.58 14.00
N GLY A 336 8.11 12.28 14.52
CA GLY A 336 9.48 12.23 14.00
C GLY A 336 9.64 12.75 12.57
N ALA A 337 8.65 13.47 12.03
CA ALA A 337 8.55 13.84 10.62
C ALA A 337 8.72 12.64 9.65
N ASP A 338 8.38 11.42 10.11
CA ASP A 338 8.52 10.19 9.34
C ASP A 338 7.27 10.00 8.46
N PRO A 339 7.38 10.15 7.13
CA PRO A 339 6.24 10.10 6.23
C PRO A 339 5.66 8.68 6.08
N THR A 340 6.26 7.65 6.67
CA THR A 340 5.70 6.29 6.72
C THR A 340 4.66 6.10 7.83
N TRP A 341 4.40 7.13 8.64
CA TRP A 341 3.44 7.07 9.74
C TRP A 341 2.01 6.78 9.27
N ILE A 342 1.44 5.69 9.78
CA ILE A 342 0.05 5.26 9.50
C ILE A 342 -0.88 5.47 10.69
N GLY A 343 -0.47 6.25 11.68
CA GLY A 343 -1.31 6.60 12.82
C GLY A 343 -1.29 5.58 13.95
N LYS A 344 -2.38 5.53 14.71
CA LYS A 344 -2.60 4.63 15.85
C LYS A 344 -3.82 3.74 15.62
N PRO A 345 -3.89 2.53 16.20
CA PRO A 345 -5.07 1.68 16.10
C PRO A 345 -6.32 2.41 16.63
N VAL A 346 -7.42 2.32 15.88
CA VAL A 346 -8.72 2.78 16.38
C VAL A 346 -9.26 1.82 17.44
N THR A 347 -10.29 2.22 18.18
CA THR A 347 -10.94 1.33 19.17
C THR A 347 -11.45 0.04 18.52
N HIS A 348 -11.59 -1.03 19.30
CA HIS A 348 -11.91 -2.39 18.83
C HIS A 348 -10.81 -3.07 18.00
N LEU A 349 -9.72 -2.38 17.66
CA LEU A 349 -8.55 -2.98 17.05
C LEU A 349 -7.46 -3.19 18.10
N GLU A 350 -7.21 -4.45 18.44
CA GLU A 350 -6.01 -4.83 19.17
C GLU A 350 -4.89 -5.15 18.18
N ILE A 351 -3.67 -4.71 18.49
CA ILE A 351 -2.51 -4.93 17.64
C ILE A 351 -1.33 -5.48 18.44
N ARG A 352 -0.48 -6.24 17.77
CA ARG A 352 0.90 -6.53 18.18
C ARG A 352 1.80 -6.38 16.96
N VAL A 353 3.06 -6.05 17.20
CA VAL A 353 4.13 -6.12 16.20
C VAL A 353 5.04 -7.26 16.62
N VAL A 354 5.21 -8.26 15.76
CA VAL A 354 5.87 -9.52 16.14
C VAL A 354 7.01 -9.91 15.22
N ASP A 355 8.06 -10.52 15.79
CA ASP A 355 9.18 -11.10 15.05
C ASP A 355 8.81 -12.46 14.40
N ALA A 356 9.80 -13.12 13.78
CA ALA A 356 9.61 -14.41 13.13
C ALA A 356 9.27 -15.56 14.10
N GLU A 357 9.63 -15.39 15.37
CA GLU A 357 9.38 -16.31 16.47
C GLU A 357 8.08 -16.00 17.25
N ASP A 358 7.31 -14.99 16.81
CA ASP A 358 6.02 -14.54 17.37
C ASP A 358 6.14 -13.77 18.71
N ASN A 359 7.34 -13.28 19.04
CA ASN A 359 7.58 -12.40 20.19
C ASN A 359 7.28 -10.94 19.85
N ASP A 360 6.88 -10.14 20.85
CA ASP A 360 6.70 -8.70 20.67
C ASP A 360 8.02 -8.02 20.28
N ALA A 361 7.98 -7.20 19.23
CA ALA A 361 9.13 -6.50 18.68
C ALA A 361 8.76 -5.06 18.32
N GLU A 362 9.76 -4.17 18.28
CA GLU A 362 9.57 -2.79 17.80
C GLU A 362 9.31 -2.77 16.29
N VAL A 363 10.00 -3.64 15.54
CA VAL A 363 9.86 -3.81 14.09
C VAL A 363 9.51 -5.25 13.81
N GLY A 364 8.45 -5.49 13.05
CA GLY A 364 7.91 -6.82 12.85
C GLY A 364 6.65 -6.85 12.01
N GLU A 365 6.04 -8.02 11.90
CA GLU A 365 4.73 -8.17 11.25
C GLU A 365 3.65 -7.59 12.15
N LEU A 366 2.79 -6.74 11.59
CA LEU A 366 1.58 -6.30 12.26
C LEU A 366 0.59 -7.46 12.33
N VAL A 367 0.12 -7.79 13.52
CA VAL A 367 -0.95 -8.76 13.72
C VAL A 367 -2.10 -8.12 14.46
N CYS A 368 -3.33 -8.44 14.05
CA CYS A 368 -4.52 -7.74 14.52
C CYS A 368 -5.55 -8.70 15.13
N ARG A 369 -6.27 -8.24 16.15
CA ARG A 369 -7.44 -8.92 16.70
C ARG A 369 -8.60 -7.93 16.80
N THR A 370 -9.75 -8.32 16.26
CA THR A 370 -10.93 -7.45 16.15
C THR A 370 -12.20 -8.25 15.96
N PRO A 371 -13.37 -7.78 16.44
CA PRO A 371 -14.68 -8.33 16.09
C PRO A 371 -15.05 -8.20 14.61
N SER A 372 -14.32 -7.38 13.82
CA SER A 372 -14.55 -7.15 12.39
C SER A 372 -13.66 -7.97 11.45
N ALA A 373 -13.00 -9.00 11.97
CA ALA A 373 -12.23 -9.93 11.15
C ALA A 373 -13.16 -10.70 10.20
N MET A 374 -12.69 -10.97 8.98
CA MET A 374 -13.42 -11.78 7.98
C MET A 374 -13.81 -13.16 8.54
N LEU A 375 -14.75 -13.85 7.87
CA LEU A 375 -15.02 -15.25 8.18
C LEU A 375 -13.90 -16.18 7.69
N GLY A 376 -13.22 -15.77 6.62
CA GLY A 376 -12.20 -16.55 5.93
C GLY A 376 -12.20 -16.25 4.43
N TYR A 377 -11.33 -16.91 3.71
CA TYR A 377 -11.32 -16.90 2.25
C TYR A 377 -12.32 -17.92 1.71
N LEU A 378 -13.06 -17.54 0.66
CA LEU A 378 -14.03 -18.40 -0.02
C LEU A 378 -13.34 -19.66 -0.54
N ASP A 379 -13.86 -20.82 -0.12
CA ASP A 379 -13.40 -22.16 -0.50
C ASP A 379 -11.88 -22.42 -0.32
N ASP A 380 -11.22 -21.69 0.60
CA ASP A 380 -9.78 -21.79 0.88
C ASP A 380 -9.51 -21.88 2.40
N PRO A 381 -9.81 -23.03 3.04
CA PRO A 381 -9.65 -23.23 4.48
C PRO A 381 -8.19 -23.28 4.92
N GLU A 382 -7.27 -23.74 4.05
CA GLU A 382 -5.84 -23.83 4.34
C GLU A 382 -5.26 -22.44 4.55
N ARG A 383 -5.49 -21.53 3.58
CA ARG A 383 -5.04 -20.15 3.70
C ARG A 383 -5.76 -19.38 4.80
N THR A 384 -7.03 -19.69 5.01
CA THR A 384 -7.78 -19.13 6.15
C THR A 384 -7.06 -19.48 7.47
N ALA A 385 -6.64 -20.73 7.65
CA ALA A 385 -5.90 -21.15 8.82
C ALA A 385 -4.49 -20.53 8.92
N GLU A 386 -3.82 -20.24 7.79
CA GLU A 386 -2.54 -19.54 7.79
C GLU A 386 -2.66 -18.09 8.28
N VAL A 387 -3.72 -17.40 7.88
CA VAL A 387 -3.98 -16.01 8.30
C VAL A 387 -4.47 -15.93 9.75
N PHE A 388 -5.30 -16.88 10.20
CA PHE A 388 -5.78 -16.93 11.58
C PHE A 388 -4.88 -17.78 12.47
N ARG A 389 -3.93 -17.15 13.16
CA ARG A 389 -2.97 -17.84 14.03
C ARG A 389 -3.01 -17.31 15.47
N GLY A 390 -3.19 -18.21 16.44
CA GLY A 390 -3.14 -17.85 17.87
C GLY A 390 -4.20 -16.82 18.30
N GLY A 391 -5.33 -16.73 17.58
CA GLY A 391 -6.36 -15.72 17.82
C GLY A 391 -6.06 -14.35 17.20
N TRP A 392 -5.05 -14.25 16.34
CA TRP A 392 -4.66 -13.06 15.60
C TRP A 392 -4.80 -13.26 14.09
N VAL A 393 -5.12 -12.18 13.39
CA VAL A 393 -5.06 -12.05 11.92
C VAL A 393 -3.64 -11.60 11.56
N ARG A 394 -2.92 -12.45 10.82
CA ARG A 394 -1.63 -12.12 10.20
C ARG A 394 -1.86 -11.18 9.03
N THR A 395 -1.44 -9.92 9.15
CA THR A 395 -1.72 -8.90 8.11
C THR A 395 -0.78 -9.03 6.91
N GLY A 396 0.38 -9.66 7.10
CA GLY A 396 1.47 -9.67 6.13
C GLY A 396 2.11 -8.29 5.89
N ASP A 397 1.76 -7.27 6.66
CA ASP A 397 2.34 -5.93 6.59
C ASP A 397 3.42 -5.77 7.68
N MET A 398 4.60 -5.30 7.28
CA MET A 398 5.74 -5.03 8.17
C MET A 398 5.70 -3.59 8.63
N VAL A 399 5.81 -3.39 9.94
CA VAL A 399 5.69 -2.07 10.56
C VAL A 399 6.73 -1.90 11.67
N ARG A 400 6.97 -0.63 12.04
CA ARG A 400 7.59 -0.24 13.30
C ARG A 400 6.54 0.34 14.24
N ILE A 401 6.59 0.03 15.53
CA ILE A 401 5.80 0.66 16.58
C ILE A 401 6.71 1.48 17.51
N ASP A 402 6.36 2.72 17.82
CA ASP A 402 7.09 3.52 18.81
C ASP A 402 6.52 3.39 20.24
N ALA A 403 7.22 4.01 21.21
CA ALA A 403 6.81 3.98 22.62
C ALA A 403 5.45 4.66 22.90
N ASP A 404 4.99 5.53 22.00
CA ASP A 404 3.69 6.19 22.07
C ASP A 404 2.58 5.38 21.36
N GLY A 405 2.92 4.25 20.74
CA GLY A 405 2.02 3.39 20.00
C GLY A 405 1.68 3.87 18.59
N ASN A 406 2.47 4.78 18.01
CA ASN A 406 2.38 5.11 16.60
C ASN A 406 2.96 3.98 15.76
N LEU A 407 2.31 3.73 14.62
CA LEU A 407 2.73 2.73 13.64
C LEU A 407 3.30 3.40 12.40
N PHE A 408 4.36 2.81 11.87
CA PHE A 408 5.09 3.27 10.69
C PHE A 408 5.19 2.10 9.70
N PHE A 409 4.67 2.28 8.49
CA PHE A 409 4.61 1.22 7.49
C PHE A 409 5.95 1.08 6.75
N HIS A 410 6.50 -0.12 6.73
CA HIS A 410 7.72 -0.40 5.97
C HIS A 410 7.40 -0.99 4.60
N ASP A 411 6.84 -2.20 4.58
CA ASP A 411 6.56 -2.94 3.35
C ASP A 411 5.62 -4.12 3.64
N ARG A 412 5.32 -4.95 2.64
CA ARG A 412 4.70 -6.25 2.83
C ARG A 412 5.74 -7.35 2.97
N LEU A 413 5.50 -8.29 3.88
CA LEU A 413 6.37 -9.44 4.14
C LEU A 413 6.72 -10.24 2.87
N LYS A 414 5.77 -10.32 1.93
CA LYS A 414 5.91 -11.02 0.65
C LYS A 414 6.67 -10.23 -0.42
N ASP A 415 6.70 -8.91 -0.28
CA ASP A 415 7.34 -7.97 -1.20
C ASP A 415 8.75 -7.58 -0.67
N MET A 416 9.05 -7.95 0.59
CA MET A 416 10.34 -7.77 1.24
C MET A 416 11.43 -8.63 0.57
N ILE A 417 12.43 -7.94 0.00
CA ILE A 417 13.61 -8.53 -0.62
C ILE A 417 14.46 -9.22 0.45
N LYS A 418 14.58 -10.56 0.39
CA LYS A 418 15.55 -11.32 1.18
C LYS A 418 16.91 -11.25 0.49
N SER A 419 17.63 -10.16 0.67
CA SER A 419 19.03 -10.07 0.25
C SER A 419 19.86 -11.06 1.08
N GLY A 420 20.59 -11.94 0.39
CA GLY A 420 21.43 -12.95 1.03
C GLY A 420 22.61 -12.31 1.75
N GLY A 421 22.47 -12.05 3.05
CA GLY A 421 23.57 -11.61 3.91
C GLY A 421 23.11 -10.78 5.11
N MET A 422 22.70 -11.46 6.19
CA MET A 422 22.49 -10.92 7.54
C MET A 422 21.33 -9.91 7.70
N ASN A 423 20.27 -10.34 8.39
CA ASN A 423 19.27 -9.46 8.97
C ASN A 423 19.97 -8.41 9.85
N GLY A 424 19.97 -7.15 9.40
CA GLY A 424 20.42 -6.00 10.19
C GLY A 424 19.40 -5.62 11.26
N LEU A 425 19.17 -6.51 12.23
CA LEU A 425 18.67 -6.13 13.55
C LEU A 425 19.72 -6.61 14.55
N VAL A 426 20.54 -5.66 15.03
CA VAL A 426 21.49 -5.91 16.11
C VAL A 426 20.70 -6.13 17.40
N ALA A 427 20.31 -7.37 17.66
CA ALA A 427 19.88 -7.81 18.98
C ALA A 427 21.10 -7.83 19.91
N GLY A 428 21.24 -6.80 20.74
CA GLY A 428 22.18 -6.79 21.85
C GLY A 428 21.77 -7.81 22.91
N GLY A 429 22.23 -9.06 22.79
CA GLY A 429 21.97 -10.09 23.79
C GLY A 429 22.92 -11.28 23.64
N ARG A 430 23.87 -11.43 24.56
CA ARG A 430 24.94 -12.44 24.55
C ARG A 430 24.39 -13.87 24.44
N ALA A 431 24.65 -14.55 23.32
CA ALA A 431 24.43 -15.99 23.17
C ALA A 431 25.74 -16.78 23.36
N ARG A 432 25.68 -17.82 24.19
CA ARG A 432 26.77 -18.76 24.52
C ARG A 432 26.73 -19.94 23.51
N PRO A 433 27.85 -20.47 22.99
CA PRO A 433 27.79 -21.47 21.92
C PRO A 433 27.36 -22.85 22.43
N LEU A 434 26.30 -23.40 21.84
CA LEU A 434 25.84 -24.78 22.00
C LEU A 434 26.64 -25.73 21.09
N ARG A 435 27.11 -26.85 21.67
CA ARG A 435 27.76 -27.96 20.96
C ARG A 435 26.72 -28.82 20.20
N PRO A 436 27.08 -29.47 19.08
CA PRO A 436 26.16 -30.31 18.31
C PRO A 436 25.88 -31.66 19.01
N PRO A 437 24.67 -32.24 18.84
CA PRO A 437 24.28 -33.46 19.54
C PRO A 437 24.82 -34.73 18.86
N ARG A 438 25.29 -35.67 19.68
CA ARG A 438 25.65 -37.03 19.27
C ARG A 438 24.40 -37.92 19.18
N ARG A 439 24.25 -38.63 18.06
CA ARG A 439 23.29 -39.72 17.85
C ARG A 439 23.56 -40.91 18.80
N ARG A 440 22.52 -41.43 19.46
CA ARG A 440 22.36 -42.84 19.88
C ARG A 440 20.86 -43.18 19.84
N ALA A 441 20.42 -44.01 18.90
CA ALA A 441 20.38 -45.48 18.92
C ALA A 441 19.11 -46.03 19.63
N ARG A 442 18.22 -46.57 18.80
CA ARG A 442 17.03 -47.38 19.14
C ARG A 442 17.36 -48.44 20.20
N ARG A 443 16.45 -48.62 21.14
CA ARG A 443 16.18 -49.93 21.73
C ARG A 443 14.68 -50.14 21.88
N ASP A 444 14.34 -51.39 21.70
CA ASP A 444 13.08 -51.94 21.28
C ASP A 444 12.39 -52.65 22.46
N ARG A 445 11.08 -52.90 22.31
CA ARG A 445 10.25 -53.94 22.98
C ARG A 445 9.34 -53.61 24.18
N ARG A 446 8.03 -53.72 23.85
CA ARG A 446 7.01 -54.69 24.32
C ARG A 446 6.04 -54.31 25.46
N HIS A 447 4.76 -54.28 25.03
CA HIS A 447 3.52 -54.84 25.60
C HIS A 447 3.34 -54.98 27.13
N ALA A 448 2.25 -54.38 27.63
CA ALA A 448 1.11 -55.09 28.25
C ALA A 448 -0.11 -54.15 28.34
N GLY A 449 -1.30 -54.67 27.99
CA GLY A 449 -2.59 -53.99 28.18
C GLY A 449 -3.21 -54.23 29.57
N PRO A 450 -4.54 -54.14 29.73
CA PRO A 450 -5.19 -53.06 30.49
C PRO A 450 -5.92 -53.54 31.76
N VAL A 451 -6.39 -52.61 32.59
CA VAL A 451 -7.37 -52.88 33.66
C VAL A 451 -8.51 -51.85 33.64
N LEU A 452 -9.72 -52.40 33.55
CA LEU A 452 -11.05 -51.80 33.74
C LEU A 452 -11.47 -51.92 35.21
N VAL A 453 -12.14 -50.89 35.75
CA VAL A 453 -13.30 -50.92 36.70
C VAL A 453 -13.92 -49.51 36.62
N GLY A 454 -15.23 -49.23 36.48
CA GLY A 454 -16.45 -50.01 36.58
C GLY A 454 -17.46 -49.31 37.51
N GLY A 455 -18.63 -48.91 36.98
CA GLY A 455 -19.88 -48.58 37.70
C GLY A 455 -20.08 -47.09 38.06
N GLY A 456 -21.24 -46.45 37.88
CA GLY A 456 -22.57 -46.89 37.48
C GLY A 456 -23.65 -46.09 38.23
N ASP A 457 -24.62 -45.53 37.48
CA ASP A 457 -26.02 -45.17 37.83
C ASP A 457 -26.31 -44.13 38.94
N GLY A 458 -27.37 -43.31 38.93
CA GLY A 458 -28.57 -43.09 38.10
C GLY A 458 -29.40 -41.95 38.75
N VAL A 459 -30.03 -41.03 38.00
CA VAL A 459 -31.46 -41.02 37.56
C VAL A 459 -32.46 -40.25 38.48
N ARG A 460 -33.41 -39.55 37.80
CA ARG A 460 -34.69 -38.86 38.19
C ARG A 460 -34.60 -37.37 38.58
N ARG A 461 -35.11 -36.37 37.81
CA ARG A 461 -36.52 -35.97 37.41
C ARG A 461 -37.47 -35.95 38.61
N ARG A 462 -38.23 -34.89 38.99
CA ARG A 462 -39.07 -33.86 38.31
C ARG A 462 -39.70 -32.98 39.47
N PRO A 463 -40.74 -32.10 39.31
CA PRO A 463 -40.87 -30.79 38.63
C PRO A 463 -41.57 -29.68 39.49
N ALA A 464 -41.89 -28.52 38.84
CA ALA A 464 -43.12 -27.69 38.95
C ALA A 464 -43.11 -26.30 39.64
N GLY A 465 -43.91 -25.39 39.06
CA GLY A 465 -44.46 -24.11 39.60
C GLY A 465 -43.81 -22.86 38.99
N ALA A 466 -44.37 -22.10 38.02
CA ALA A 466 -45.65 -21.38 37.89
C ALA A 466 -45.74 -20.04 38.66
N ASP A 467 -46.14 -19.02 37.89
CA ASP A 467 -46.86 -17.77 38.22
C ASP A 467 -46.18 -16.39 38.26
N ALA A 468 -46.95 -15.49 37.64
CA ALA A 468 -46.77 -14.09 37.29
C ALA A 468 -46.65 -13.12 38.47
N HIS A 469 -46.10 -11.92 38.23
CA HIS A 469 -46.84 -10.67 38.44
C HIS A 469 -46.10 -9.44 37.87
N ALA A 470 -46.92 -8.51 37.38
CA ALA A 470 -46.58 -7.18 36.90
C ALA A 470 -46.14 -6.21 38.01
N GLY A 471 -45.42 -5.14 37.63
CA GLY A 471 -45.16 -3.99 38.50
C GLY A 471 -44.43 -2.85 37.80
N ARG A 472 -45.16 -1.79 37.44
CA ARG A 472 -44.66 -0.46 37.07
C ARG A 472 -43.91 0.18 38.26
N ALA A 473 -42.93 1.05 37.99
CA ALA A 473 -42.99 2.49 38.28
C ALA A 473 -41.61 3.18 38.29
N ASP A 474 -41.60 4.35 37.64
CA ASP A 474 -40.80 5.56 37.88
C ASP A 474 -40.04 5.68 39.22
N ARG A 475 -38.81 6.22 39.17
CA ARG A 475 -38.56 7.63 39.49
C ARG A 475 -37.09 8.03 39.34
N ALA A 476 -36.95 9.25 38.82
CA ALA A 476 -35.74 10.05 38.77
C ALA A 476 -35.16 10.41 40.15
N LEU A 477 -33.87 10.72 40.19
CA LEU A 477 -33.37 11.88 40.95
C LEU A 477 -31.97 12.32 40.51
N GLN A 478 -31.89 13.61 40.19
CA GLN A 478 -30.70 14.42 39.97
C GLN A 478 -29.96 14.70 41.29
N GLY A 479 -28.66 15.01 41.23
CA GLY A 479 -27.91 15.54 42.37
C GLY A 479 -26.48 15.97 42.06
N ARG A 480 -26.31 17.23 41.62
CA ARG A 480 -25.21 18.22 41.87
C ARG A 480 -23.91 17.72 42.55
N ALA A 481 -22.71 17.92 41.98
CA ALA A 481 -21.91 19.14 41.75
C ALA A 481 -20.95 19.57 42.90
N ARG A 482 -19.77 20.07 42.46
CA ARG A 482 -18.67 20.83 43.11
C ARG A 482 -17.45 20.02 43.58
N LEU A 483 -16.27 20.17 42.95
CA LEU A 483 -15.25 21.26 43.02
C LEU A 483 -14.50 21.33 44.36
N VAL A 484 -13.20 20.96 44.33
CA VAL A 484 -12.14 21.59 45.14
C VAL A 484 -10.83 21.59 44.32
N GLN A 485 -10.25 22.77 44.13
CA GLN A 485 -8.87 23.04 43.71
C GLN A 485 -7.95 23.14 44.94
N GLY A 486 -6.66 22.91 44.73
CA GLY A 486 -5.55 23.35 45.59
C GLY A 486 -4.51 22.24 45.78
N ALA A 487 -3.19 22.47 45.76
CA ALA A 487 -2.38 23.64 45.51
C ALA A 487 -0.93 23.16 45.24
N GLN A 488 -0.14 24.03 44.64
CA GLN A 488 1.29 23.91 44.34
C GLN A 488 2.16 23.75 45.60
N GLY A 489 3.37 23.18 45.44
CA GLY A 489 4.45 23.46 46.40
C GLY A 489 5.74 22.65 46.29
N ARG A 490 6.75 23.29 45.69
CA ARG A 490 8.20 23.30 46.05
C ARG A 490 9.19 22.32 45.43
N ALA A 491 10.18 22.95 44.80
CA ALA A 491 11.49 22.46 44.43
C ALA A 491 12.54 22.67 45.54
N SER A 492 13.59 21.85 45.53
CA SER A 492 14.96 22.12 46.04
C SER A 492 15.90 20.98 45.58
N ARG A 493 16.80 21.21 44.61
CA ARG A 493 18.22 21.63 44.69
C ARG A 493 19.24 20.56 45.17
N ARG A 494 20.11 20.21 44.20
CA ARG A 494 21.59 20.04 44.23
C ARG A 494 22.22 18.88 45.03
N ARG A 495 23.05 18.08 44.33
CA ARG A 495 24.52 18.07 44.49
C ARG A 495 25.22 17.30 43.35
N ALA A 496 26.39 17.82 42.98
CA ALA A 496 27.35 17.28 42.03
C ALA A 496 28.63 16.84 42.77
N ALA A 497 29.30 15.81 42.25
CA ALA A 497 30.72 15.45 42.36
C ALA A 497 30.87 14.17 41.50
N GLY A 498 31.88 13.89 40.68
CA GLY A 498 33.28 14.29 40.65
C GLY A 498 34.10 13.01 40.35
N ARG A 499 34.75 12.97 39.18
CA ARG A 499 35.59 11.91 38.58
C ARG A 499 36.78 11.47 39.49
N PRO A 500 37.46 10.32 39.24
CA PRO A 500 38.58 10.29 38.27
C PRO A 500 38.83 8.95 37.50
N ALA A 501 39.78 9.05 36.57
CA ALA A 501 40.20 8.10 35.54
C ALA A 501 41.17 6.99 36.02
N GLY A 502 41.35 5.94 35.19
CA GLY A 502 42.60 5.18 35.13
C GLY A 502 42.50 3.73 34.61
N GLN A 503 43.24 3.47 33.53
CA GLN A 503 43.96 2.23 33.17
C GLN A 503 43.28 1.14 32.31
N ASP A 504 43.72 1.11 31.04
CA ASP A 504 43.96 -0.08 30.21
C ASP A 504 45.09 -0.95 30.83
N PRO A 505 45.10 -2.30 30.64
CA PRO A 505 45.80 -2.82 29.45
C PRO A 505 45.36 -4.20 28.89
N GLN A 506 45.86 -4.44 27.67
CA GLN A 506 46.25 -5.70 27.02
C GLN A 506 45.31 -6.35 26.00
N ALA A 507 45.87 -6.41 24.77
CA ALA A 507 45.41 -7.03 23.55
C ALA A 507 45.93 -8.46 23.38
N SER A 508 45.19 -9.28 22.62
CA SER A 508 45.65 -10.32 21.66
C SER A 508 44.44 -11.11 21.11
N PRO A 509 44.52 -11.75 19.93
CA PRO A 509 44.75 -11.17 18.60
C PRO A 509 43.56 -11.45 17.65
N ALA A 510 43.36 -10.56 16.68
CA ALA A 510 42.41 -10.72 15.60
C ALA A 510 42.91 -11.76 14.58
N GLY A 511 42.04 -12.69 14.19
CA GLY A 511 42.26 -13.61 13.08
C GLY A 511 42.11 -12.89 11.74
N ASP A 512 43.18 -12.95 10.97
CA ASP A 512 43.35 -12.48 9.61
C ASP A 512 42.31 -13.08 8.64
N ARG A 513 41.59 -12.20 7.93
CA ARG A 513 40.99 -12.46 6.62
C ARG A 513 41.12 -11.21 5.76
N SER A 514 42.37 -10.84 5.46
CA SER A 514 42.68 -9.99 4.33
C SER A 514 42.68 -10.83 3.04
N GLY A 515 41.90 -10.42 2.04
CA GLY A 515 41.88 -11.07 0.74
C GLY A 515 41.00 -10.32 -0.26
N LEU A 516 41.67 -9.72 -1.26
CA LEU A 516 41.15 -8.97 -2.43
C LEU A 516 40.93 -7.46 -2.23
N THR A 517 42.04 -6.72 -2.11
CA THR A 517 42.13 -5.34 -2.64
C THR A 517 42.18 -5.39 -4.17
N ALA A 518 41.15 -4.91 -4.85
CA ALA A 518 41.20 -4.71 -6.30
C ALA A 518 42.05 -3.46 -6.59
N GLN A 519 43.20 -3.64 -7.24
CA GLN A 519 44.03 -2.54 -7.73
C GLN A 519 43.51 -2.09 -9.10
N PHE A 520 42.77 -0.98 -9.14
CA PHE A 520 42.50 -0.26 -10.39
C PHE A 520 43.45 0.95 -10.48
N PRO A 521 44.01 1.25 -11.67
CA PRO A 521 44.87 2.42 -11.84
C PRO A 521 44.08 3.72 -11.60
N PRO A 522 44.68 4.76 -10.99
CA PRO A 522 44.02 6.04 -10.83
C PRO A 522 43.77 6.69 -12.21
N PRO A 523 42.65 7.40 -12.42
CA PRO A 523 42.45 8.15 -13.65
C PRO A 523 43.48 9.28 -13.73
N ILE A 524 44.40 9.18 -14.70
CA ILE A 524 45.41 10.21 -14.98
C ILE A 524 44.78 11.28 -15.87
N ARG A 525 44.85 12.56 -15.45
CA ARG A 525 44.52 13.71 -16.30
C ARG A 525 45.51 13.80 -17.47
N SER A 526 45.01 13.85 -18.69
CA SER A 526 45.74 14.40 -19.84
C SER A 526 44.79 15.18 -20.77
N GLY A 527 45.30 16.29 -21.30
CA GLY A 527 44.59 17.35 -22.03
C GLY A 527 44.08 17.00 -23.46
N PRO A 528 43.73 18.01 -24.27
CA PRO A 528 42.47 18.00 -25.03
C PRO A 528 42.59 17.46 -26.46
N ALA A 529 41.56 16.70 -26.87
CA ALA A 529 40.99 16.52 -28.23
C ALA A 529 40.10 15.25 -28.21
N GLY A 530 38.87 15.17 -28.70
CA GLY A 530 37.98 16.13 -29.32
C GLY A 530 36.74 15.36 -29.83
N THR A 531 35.59 15.58 -29.19
CA THR A 531 34.24 15.61 -29.80
C THR A 531 33.45 16.58 -28.93
N GLY A 532 33.09 17.74 -29.49
CA GLY A 532 32.59 18.88 -28.73
C GLY A 532 31.27 18.59 -28.03
N PHE A 533 31.24 18.74 -26.71
CA PHE A 533 30.01 18.98 -25.96
C PHE A 533 29.59 20.45 -26.15
N PRO A 534 28.28 20.75 -26.27
CA PRO A 534 27.83 22.14 -26.38
C PRO A 534 28.23 22.96 -25.15
N SER A 535 28.67 24.21 -25.40
CA SER A 535 29.20 25.13 -24.39
C SER A 535 28.12 25.73 -23.49
N GLU A 536 28.48 25.87 -22.20
CA GLU A 536 27.91 26.73 -21.14
C GLU A 536 26.53 27.38 -21.45
N GLY A 537 25.49 26.63 -21.15
CA GLY A 537 24.11 27.07 -20.99
C GLY A 537 23.42 26.07 -20.07
N THR A 538 22.48 26.51 -19.22
CA THR A 538 21.75 25.65 -18.29
C THR A 538 21.22 24.42 -19.03
N MET A 539 21.81 23.26 -18.73
CA MET A 539 21.56 22.03 -19.46
C MET A 539 20.19 21.44 -19.04
N ASP A 540 19.10 22.02 -19.52
CA ASP A 540 17.75 21.57 -19.18
C ASP A 540 17.41 20.19 -19.79
N ASP A 541 18.11 19.81 -20.88
CA ASP A 541 17.97 18.51 -21.55
C ASP A 541 19.20 17.61 -21.32
N VAL A 542 18.97 16.38 -20.88
CA VAL A 542 20.03 15.37 -20.63
C VAL A 542 20.44 14.62 -21.89
N TRP A 543 19.60 14.58 -22.92
CA TRP A 543 19.76 13.67 -24.06
C TRP A 543 21.02 13.91 -24.89
N PRO A 544 21.47 15.16 -25.16
CA PRO A 544 22.74 15.38 -25.86
C PRO A 544 23.93 14.71 -25.17
N VAL A 545 23.98 14.74 -23.83
CA VAL A 545 25.04 14.09 -23.05
C VAL A 545 24.90 12.57 -23.09
N VAL A 546 23.69 12.05 -22.92
CA VAL A 546 23.42 10.60 -22.95
C VAL A 546 23.75 10.00 -24.33
N HIS A 547 23.41 10.69 -25.43
CA HIS A 547 23.71 10.24 -26.79
C HIS A 547 25.21 10.31 -27.10
N ALA A 548 25.88 11.39 -26.68
CA ALA A 548 27.33 11.52 -26.81
C ALA A 548 28.06 10.41 -26.05
N GLU A 549 27.60 10.08 -24.84
CA GLU A 549 28.19 9.02 -24.03
C GLU A 549 27.99 7.63 -24.64
N ARG A 550 26.79 7.33 -25.16
CA ARG A 550 26.56 6.06 -25.89
C ARG A 550 27.46 5.93 -27.11
N ALA A 551 27.67 7.03 -27.85
CA ALA A 551 28.55 7.05 -29.01
C ALA A 551 30.03 6.84 -28.63
N ALA A 552 30.49 7.49 -27.55
CA ALA A 552 31.83 7.31 -27.01
C ALA A 552 32.04 5.86 -26.54
N LEU A 553 31.12 5.32 -25.75
CA LEU A 553 31.20 3.93 -25.27
C LEU A 553 31.19 2.92 -26.43
N LEU A 554 30.39 3.17 -27.48
CA LEU A 554 30.39 2.35 -28.68
C LEU A 554 31.76 2.38 -29.39
N ALA A 555 32.43 3.53 -29.43
CA ALA A 555 33.76 3.66 -30.02
C ALA A 555 34.83 2.97 -29.17
N ASP A 556 34.74 3.09 -27.84
CA ASP A 556 35.66 2.44 -26.90
C ASP A 556 35.61 0.90 -26.99
N LEU A 557 34.42 0.35 -27.25
CA LEU A 557 34.18 -1.09 -27.38
C LEU A 557 34.45 -1.64 -28.79
N GLN A 558 34.69 -0.78 -29.78
CA GLN A 558 35.01 -1.24 -31.14
C GLN A 558 36.40 -1.88 -31.20
N GLY A 559 36.45 -3.16 -31.55
CA GLY A 559 37.71 -3.86 -31.78
C GLY A 559 38.44 -4.31 -30.52
N ILE A 560 37.79 -4.27 -29.35
CA ILE A 560 38.33 -4.91 -28.14
C ILE A 560 38.27 -6.43 -28.25
N ASP A 561 39.22 -7.13 -27.63
CA ASP A 561 39.29 -8.60 -27.63
C ASP A 561 37.99 -9.20 -27.04
N GLU A 562 37.45 -10.25 -27.67
CA GLU A 562 36.22 -10.91 -27.20
C GLU A 562 36.33 -11.40 -25.75
N ARG A 563 37.51 -11.82 -25.30
CA ARG A 563 37.74 -12.24 -23.91
C ARG A 563 37.58 -11.10 -22.91
N ALA A 564 37.81 -9.86 -23.35
CA ALA A 564 37.70 -8.68 -22.50
C ALA A 564 36.24 -8.39 -22.09
N TRP A 565 35.27 -8.82 -22.89
CA TRP A 565 33.84 -8.69 -22.59
C TRP A 565 33.39 -9.54 -21.40
N GLU A 566 34.09 -10.63 -21.10
CA GLU A 566 33.82 -11.50 -19.95
C GLU A 566 34.54 -11.02 -18.67
N THR A 567 35.23 -9.87 -18.72
CA THR A 567 35.88 -9.28 -17.54
C THR A 567 34.82 -8.90 -16.50
N PRO A 568 35.00 -9.25 -15.21
CA PRO A 568 34.11 -8.81 -14.15
C PRO A 568 34.02 -7.28 -14.07
N SER A 569 32.81 -6.77 -13.99
CA SER A 569 32.51 -5.35 -13.82
C SER A 569 32.56 -4.94 -12.34
N PRO A 570 32.75 -3.65 -12.02
CA PRO A 570 32.52 -3.10 -10.68
C PRO A 570 31.03 -3.20 -10.26
N CYS A 571 30.11 -3.46 -11.19
CA CYS A 571 28.75 -3.89 -10.88
C CYS A 571 28.75 -5.36 -10.39
N PRO A 572 28.38 -5.65 -9.13
CA PRO A 572 28.51 -6.99 -8.56
C PRO A 572 27.76 -8.06 -9.36
N GLY A 573 28.46 -9.13 -9.73
CA GLY A 573 27.88 -10.28 -10.42
C GLY A 573 27.69 -10.12 -11.93
N TRP A 574 28.08 -8.98 -12.52
CA TRP A 574 27.99 -8.73 -13.95
C TRP A 574 29.36 -8.66 -14.61
N THR A 575 29.44 -9.12 -15.86
CA THR A 575 30.59 -8.90 -16.75
C THR A 575 30.44 -7.57 -17.50
N VAL A 576 31.50 -7.13 -18.19
CA VAL A 576 31.41 -6.01 -19.14
C VAL A 576 30.28 -6.23 -20.16
N HIS A 577 30.13 -7.46 -20.67
CA HIS A 577 29.06 -7.81 -21.61
C HIS A 577 27.67 -7.62 -21.02
N ASP A 578 27.47 -8.03 -19.77
CA ASP A 578 26.17 -7.90 -19.09
C ASP A 578 25.81 -6.43 -18.86
N VAL A 579 26.78 -5.58 -18.50
CA VAL A 579 26.57 -4.14 -18.33
C VAL A 579 26.19 -3.48 -19.65
N VAL A 580 26.83 -3.85 -20.76
CA VAL A 580 26.48 -3.32 -22.08
C VAL A 580 25.07 -3.76 -22.50
N ALA A 581 24.69 -5.00 -22.23
CA ALA A 581 23.34 -5.49 -22.47
C ALA A 581 22.29 -4.75 -21.61
N HIS A 582 22.60 -4.48 -20.33
CA HIS A 582 21.76 -3.65 -19.47
C HIS A 582 21.56 -2.24 -20.04
N LEU A 583 22.63 -1.59 -20.52
CA LEU A 583 22.54 -0.27 -21.14
C LEU A 583 21.64 -0.26 -22.38
N VAL A 584 21.67 -1.32 -23.19
CA VAL A 584 20.75 -1.49 -24.33
C VAL A 584 19.31 -1.59 -23.84
N ASP A 585 19.06 -2.44 -22.83
CA ASP A 585 17.70 -2.65 -22.32
C ASP A 585 17.11 -1.38 -21.73
N THR A 586 17.91 -0.72 -20.89
CA THR A 586 17.52 0.51 -20.23
C THR A 586 17.26 1.62 -21.25
N ALA A 587 17.98 1.65 -22.37
CA ALA A 587 17.76 2.61 -23.45
C ALA A 587 16.48 2.36 -24.28
N ARG A 588 15.97 1.11 -24.32
CA ARG A 588 14.72 0.73 -25.00
C ARG A 588 13.50 0.79 -24.09
N THR A 589 13.71 0.79 -22.78
CA THR A 589 12.64 0.72 -21.79
C THR A 589 11.82 2.01 -21.74
N THR A 590 10.54 1.90 -22.14
CA THR A 590 9.53 2.96 -22.03
C THR A 590 8.82 2.89 -20.68
N ARG A 591 8.03 3.92 -20.32
CA ARG A 591 7.23 3.92 -19.08
C ARG A 591 6.31 2.68 -18.96
N LEU A 592 5.61 2.34 -20.04
CA LEU A 592 4.75 1.15 -20.08
C LEU A 592 5.56 -0.14 -20.10
N GLY A 593 6.67 -0.17 -20.86
CA GLY A 593 7.57 -1.31 -20.91
C GLY A 593 8.19 -1.63 -19.56
N PHE A 594 8.53 -0.61 -18.76
CA PHE A 594 9.02 -0.76 -17.40
C PHE A 594 7.99 -1.41 -16.48
N VAL A 595 6.73 -0.93 -16.52
CA VAL A 595 5.64 -1.50 -15.71
C VAL A 595 5.38 -2.95 -16.09
N VAL A 596 5.32 -3.26 -17.39
CA VAL A 596 5.15 -4.65 -17.88
C VAL A 596 6.35 -5.53 -17.49
N GLY A 597 7.56 -5.00 -17.57
CA GLY A 597 8.79 -5.67 -17.14
C GLY A 597 8.77 -6.01 -15.66
N MET A 598 8.42 -5.05 -14.81
CA MET A 598 8.24 -5.25 -13.37
C MET A 598 7.18 -6.32 -13.09
N VAL A 599 6.03 -6.29 -13.76
CA VAL A 599 5.00 -7.33 -13.60
C VAL A 599 5.54 -8.72 -13.96
N ARG A 600 6.26 -8.86 -15.08
CA ARG A 600 6.87 -10.14 -15.50
C ARG A 600 7.95 -10.62 -14.53
N ALA A 601 8.72 -9.69 -13.99
CA ALA A 601 9.73 -9.94 -12.97
C ALA A 601 9.14 -10.11 -11.56
N ARG A 602 7.80 -10.10 -11.40
CA ARG A 602 7.12 -10.20 -10.09
C ARG A 602 7.51 -9.07 -9.13
N PHE A 603 7.68 -7.87 -9.67
CA PHE A 603 8.10 -6.65 -9.00
C PHE A 603 9.48 -6.71 -8.33
N ASP A 604 10.30 -7.69 -8.73
CA ASP A 604 11.70 -7.78 -8.33
C ASP A 604 12.56 -7.02 -9.36
N PHE A 605 13.16 -5.91 -8.91
CA PHE A 605 13.95 -5.02 -9.77
C PHE A 605 15.26 -5.68 -10.25
N ASP A 606 15.92 -6.45 -9.40
CA ASP A 606 17.13 -7.18 -9.76
C ASP A 606 16.82 -8.27 -10.78
N ARG A 607 15.68 -8.94 -10.61
CA ARG A 607 15.16 -9.89 -11.60
C ARG A 607 14.77 -9.19 -12.89
N GLN A 608 14.14 -8.02 -12.85
CA GLN A 608 13.83 -7.25 -14.06
C GLN A 608 15.11 -6.89 -14.82
N ASN A 609 16.13 -6.40 -14.13
CA ASN A 609 17.43 -6.09 -14.73
C ASN A 609 18.09 -7.34 -15.29
N ALA A 610 18.09 -8.45 -14.54
CA ALA A 610 18.62 -9.72 -15.01
C ALA A 610 17.86 -10.26 -16.23
N ASP A 611 16.53 -10.09 -16.28
CA ASP A 611 15.67 -10.46 -17.42
C ASP A 611 15.95 -9.54 -18.63
N GLY A 612 16.25 -8.26 -18.37
CA GLY A 612 16.72 -7.26 -19.33
C GLY A 612 18.05 -7.64 -19.97
N VAL A 613 19.06 -7.87 -19.13
CA VAL A 613 20.38 -8.37 -19.54
C VAL A 613 20.23 -9.65 -20.35
N ARG A 614 19.49 -10.66 -19.88
CA ARG A 614 19.30 -11.92 -20.63
C ARG A 614 18.62 -11.74 -21.98
N ARG A 615 17.82 -10.69 -22.16
CA ARG A 615 17.10 -10.39 -23.41
C ARG A 615 18.00 -9.67 -24.41
N GLU A 616 18.78 -8.71 -23.96
CA GLU A 616 19.58 -7.83 -24.83
C GLU A 616 21.04 -8.31 -24.98
N ARG A 617 21.49 -9.24 -24.14
CA ARG A 617 22.81 -9.87 -24.27
C ARG A 617 22.79 -10.83 -25.46
N GLY A 618 23.39 -10.39 -26.55
CA GLY A 618 23.63 -11.21 -27.73
C GLY A 618 24.48 -12.44 -27.41
N THR A 619 24.41 -13.43 -28.29
CA THR A 619 25.23 -14.65 -28.17
C THR A 619 26.71 -14.37 -28.34
N THR A 620 27.04 -13.28 -29.05
CA THR A 620 28.40 -12.78 -29.22
C THR A 620 28.50 -11.29 -28.87
N PRO A 621 29.69 -10.80 -28.48
CA PRO A 621 29.91 -9.38 -28.25
C PRO A 621 29.54 -8.45 -29.43
N PRO A 622 29.86 -8.78 -30.70
CA PRO A 622 29.43 -7.98 -31.86
C PRO A 622 27.91 -7.80 -31.95
N GLU A 623 27.11 -8.84 -31.66
CA GLU A 623 25.63 -8.74 -31.67
C GLU A 623 25.12 -7.73 -30.64
N THR A 624 25.74 -7.69 -29.46
CA THR A 624 25.34 -6.74 -28.40
C THR A 624 25.78 -5.32 -28.74
N LEU A 625 26.95 -5.19 -29.38
CA LEU A 625 27.46 -3.91 -29.87
C LEU A 625 26.57 -3.32 -30.98
N ASP A 626 26.03 -4.18 -31.86
CA ASP A 626 25.04 -3.78 -32.87
C ASP A 626 23.74 -3.31 -32.22
N SER A 627 23.27 -4.02 -31.19
CA SER A 627 22.11 -3.60 -30.39
C SER A 627 22.34 -2.25 -29.69
N LEU A 628 23.53 -2.00 -29.14
CA LEU A 628 23.92 -0.70 -28.57
C LEU A 628 23.89 0.40 -29.63
N ARG A 629 24.44 0.15 -30.83
CA ARG A 629 24.42 1.10 -31.94
C ARG A 629 22.98 1.50 -32.33
N ALA A 630 22.03 0.57 -32.25
CA ALA A 630 20.62 0.85 -32.52
C ALA A 630 19.92 1.73 -31.45
N THR A 631 20.57 1.99 -30.31
CA THR A 631 20.01 2.84 -29.23
C THR A 631 20.56 4.28 -29.21
N LEU A 632 21.47 4.63 -30.11
CA LEU A 632 22.21 5.90 -30.08
C LEU A 632 21.31 7.15 -30.02
N THR A 633 20.14 7.11 -30.66
CA THR A 633 19.22 8.25 -30.73
C THR A 633 17.98 8.10 -29.86
N LEU A 634 17.83 6.98 -29.14
CA LEU A 634 16.63 6.71 -28.35
C LEU A 634 16.56 7.60 -27.11
N THR A 635 15.36 8.11 -26.85
CA THR A 635 15.03 8.98 -25.70
C THR A 635 13.99 8.35 -24.76
N ALA A 636 13.86 7.02 -24.78
CA ALA A 636 12.94 6.30 -23.91
C ALA A 636 13.38 6.41 -22.44
N THR A 637 12.39 6.54 -21.55
CA THR A 637 12.62 6.64 -20.11
C THR A 637 11.60 5.80 -19.33
N PRO A 638 12.01 5.09 -18.26
CA PRO A 638 11.11 4.52 -17.27
C PRO A 638 10.37 5.63 -16.49
N PRO A 639 9.40 5.32 -15.62
CA PRO A 639 8.72 6.31 -14.78
C PRO A 639 9.63 6.81 -13.64
N ALA A 640 10.78 7.39 -13.97
CA ALA A 640 11.77 7.95 -13.06
C ALA A 640 12.21 9.37 -13.52
N PRO A 641 12.82 10.19 -12.64
CA PRO A 641 13.39 11.48 -13.03
C PRO A 641 14.35 11.34 -14.21
N LEU A 642 14.33 12.31 -15.12
CA LEU A 642 15.11 12.27 -16.36
C LEU A 642 16.63 12.16 -16.08
N ASP A 643 17.11 12.80 -15.01
CA ASP A 643 18.49 12.76 -14.54
C ASP A 643 18.98 11.34 -14.19
N THR A 644 18.08 10.36 -14.01
CA THR A 644 18.45 8.93 -13.85
C THR A 644 19.20 8.44 -15.09
N ARG A 645 18.91 8.99 -16.29
CA ARG A 645 19.64 8.66 -17.51
C ARG A 645 21.10 9.12 -17.46
N LEU A 646 21.41 10.19 -16.73
CA LEU A 646 22.80 10.64 -16.51
C LEU A 646 23.54 9.70 -15.56
N VAL A 647 22.87 9.22 -14.50
CA VAL A 647 23.42 8.20 -13.59
C VAL A 647 23.76 6.93 -14.37
N GLU A 648 22.81 6.41 -15.15
CA GLU A 648 23.02 5.20 -15.98
C GLU A 648 24.18 5.39 -16.96
N ALA A 649 24.22 6.51 -17.69
CA ALA A 649 25.25 6.76 -18.69
C ALA A 649 26.66 6.89 -18.08
N VAL A 650 26.79 7.60 -16.95
CA VAL A 650 28.08 7.85 -16.31
C VAL A 650 28.57 6.63 -15.53
N VAL A 651 27.73 6.09 -14.64
CA VAL A 651 28.13 4.98 -13.74
C VAL A 651 28.38 3.71 -14.54
N HIS A 652 27.47 3.34 -15.45
CA HIS A 652 27.68 2.11 -16.22
C HIS A 652 28.72 2.27 -17.34
N GLY A 653 28.99 3.50 -17.80
CA GLY A 653 30.14 3.78 -18.64
C GLY A 653 31.46 3.46 -17.93
N GLU A 654 31.58 3.83 -16.65
CA GLU A 654 32.74 3.48 -15.82
C GLU A 654 32.76 1.99 -15.44
N ASP A 655 31.60 1.36 -15.25
CA ASP A 655 31.47 -0.09 -15.01
C ASP A 655 32.01 -0.93 -16.18
N VAL A 656 32.07 -0.35 -17.39
CA VAL A 656 32.67 -0.94 -18.59
C VAL A 656 34.13 -0.54 -18.74
N ARG A 657 34.46 0.75 -18.62
CA ARG A 657 35.80 1.26 -18.95
C ARG A 657 36.87 0.89 -17.93
N ARG A 658 36.57 0.95 -16.62
CA ARG A 658 37.56 0.72 -15.57
C ARG A 658 38.17 -0.70 -15.61
N PRO A 659 37.40 -1.78 -15.76
CA PRO A 659 37.97 -3.14 -15.92
C PRO A 659 38.83 -3.31 -17.17
N LEU A 660 38.55 -2.54 -18.22
CA LEU A 660 39.28 -2.59 -19.49
C LEU A 660 40.51 -1.68 -19.51
N GLY A 661 40.77 -0.91 -18.45
CA GLY A 661 41.84 0.08 -18.41
C GLY A 661 41.60 1.28 -19.33
N LEU A 662 40.34 1.55 -19.68
CA LEU A 662 39.91 2.70 -20.49
C LEU A 662 39.46 3.84 -19.59
N THR A 663 39.39 5.06 -20.13
CA THR A 663 39.04 6.27 -19.37
C THR A 663 37.87 6.99 -20.02
N GLY A 664 36.78 7.23 -19.27
CA GLY A 664 35.66 8.04 -19.72
C GLY A 664 35.91 9.54 -19.53
N THR A 665 35.29 10.39 -20.34
CA THR A 665 35.29 11.84 -20.15
C THR A 665 33.85 12.36 -20.16
N TYR A 666 33.42 12.98 -19.07
CA TYR A 666 32.04 13.42 -18.86
C TYR A 666 31.99 14.94 -18.61
N PRO A 667 30.96 15.65 -19.11
CA PRO A 667 30.73 17.03 -18.70
C PRO A 667 30.53 17.10 -17.18
N ILE A 668 31.29 17.97 -16.51
CA ILE A 668 31.26 18.06 -15.04
C ILE A 668 29.86 18.35 -14.50
N GLU A 669 29.08 19.17 -15.21
CA GLU A 669 27.69 19.48 -14.85
C GLU A 669 26.78 18.24 -14.88
N ALA A 670 26.99 17.32 -15.82
CA ALA A 670 26.24 16.06 -15.91
C ALA A 670 26.55 15.16 -14.71
N VAL A 671 27.82 15.05 -14.34
CA VAL A 671 28.27 14.26 -13.18
C VAL A 671 27.73 14.85 -11.89
N VAL A 672 27.73 16.18 -11.73
CA VAL A 672 27.15 16.87 -10.57
C VAL A 672 25.65 16.65 -10.46
N ARG A 673 24.91 16.67 -11.57
CA ARG A 673 23.46 16.35 -11.57
C ARG A 673 23.18 14.91 -11.18
N ALA A 674 23.91 13.96 -11.78
CA ALA A 674 23.84 12.55 -11.42
C ALA A 674 24.15 12.33 -9.93
N LEU A 675 25.20 12.97 -9.40
CA LEU A 675 25.58 12.93 -7.99
C LEU A 675 24.49 13.49 -7.07
N ARG A 676 23.88 14.63 -7.42
CA ARG A 676 22.77 15.21 -6.65
C ARG A 676 21.53 14.31 -6.62
N LEU A 677 21.21 13.67 -7.74
CA LEU A 677 20.11 12.72 -7.81
C LEU A 677 20.43 11.50 -6.93
N GLN A 678 21.59 10.88 -7.13
CA GLN A 678 22.01 9.67 -6.41
C GLN A 678 22.02 9.88 -4.89
N ALA A 679 22.48 11.05 -4.43
CA ALA A 679 22.50 11.41 -3.01
C ALA A 679 21.11 11.68 -2.40
N ARG A 680 20.07 11.90 -3.21
CA ARG A 680 18.69 12.20 -2.75
C ARG A 680 17.73 11.04 -2.97
N THR A 681 18.06 10.10 -3.84
CA THR A 681 17.29 8.88 -4.09
C THR A 681 17.59 7.86 -3.01
N SER A 682 16.54 7.21 -2.47
CA SER A 682 16.69 6.13 -1.48
C SER A 682 17.46 4.95 -2.07
N GLU A 683 18.24 4.25 -1.25
CA GLU A 683 18.87 2.97 -1.58
C GLU A 683 17.86 1.94 -2.12
N SER A 684 16.62 1.96 -1.61
CA SER A 684 15.52 1.11 -2.07
C SER A 684 15.11 1.35 -3.53
N PHE A 685 15.50 2.50 -4.11
CA PHE A 685 15.31 2.86 -5.51
C PHE A 685 16.65 3.00 -6.26
N GLY A 686 17.70 2.30 -5.79
CA GLY A 686 19.02 2.29 -6.42
C GLY A 686 19.86 3.54 -6.16
N GLY A 687 19.44 4.41 -5.24
CA GLY A 687 20.15 5.60 -4.80
C GLY A 687 21.13 5.37 -3.65
N ALA A 688 21.45 6.43 -2.92
CA ALA A 688 22.40 6.40 -1.80
C ALA A 688 22.02 7.32 -0.64
N LYS A 689 20.78 7.82 -0.58
CA LYS A 689 20.31 8.80 0.41
C LYS A 689 20.64 8.37 1.84
N GLU A 690 20.44 7.10 2.17
CA GLU A 690 20.67 6.55 3.49
C GLU A 690 22.17 6.39 3.79
N ARG A 691 23.01 5.93 2.85
CA ARG A 691 24.49 5.93 3.01
C ARG A 691 25.09 7.32 3.19
N VAL A 692 24.48 8.34 2.59
CA VAL A 692 24.96 9.73 2.75
C VAL A 692 24.36 10.43 3.97
N ALA A 693 23.41 9.80 4.67
CA ALA A 693 22.80 10.37 5.86
C ALA A 693 23.87 10.46 6.97
N GLY A 694 24.36 11.68 7.21
CA GLY A 694 25.37 11.96 8.24
C GLY A 694 26.79 12.15 7.73
N VAL A 695 27.01 12.29 6.42
CA VAL A 695 28.27 12.79 5.85
C VAL A 695 28.06 14.04 5.01
N ARG A 696 29.10 14.86 4.90
CA ARG A 696 29.13 16.00 3.97
C ARG A 696 30.02 15.67 2.78
N LEU A 697 29.42 15.52 1.61
CA LEU A 697 30.15 15.32 0.35
C LEU A 697 30.65 16.65 -0.18
N ARG A 698 31.91 16.73 -0.59
CA ARG A 698 32.49 17.91 -1.23
C ARG A 698 33.26 17.51 -2.49
N ALA A 699 32.79 17.97 -3.64
CA ALA A 699 33.51 17.79 -4.89
C ALA A 699 34.73 18.73 -4.94
N LEU A 700 35.88 18.22 -5.38
CA LEU A 700 37.13 18.98 -5.52
C LEU A 700 37.23 19.74 -6.85
N ASP A 701 36.44 19.33 -7.84
CA ASP A 701 36.43 19.80 -9.22
C ASP A 701 35.11 20.46 -9.62
N ALA A 702 34.19 20.66 -8.67
CA ALA A 702 32.93 21.38 -8.85
C ALA A 702 32.53 22.13 -7.58
N ASP A 703 31.78 23.23 -7.74
CA ASP A 703 31.16 23.93 -6.60
C ASP A 703 29.93 23.15 -6.09
N LEU A 704 30.22 22.06 -5.36
CA LEU A 704 29.22 21.17 -4.81
C LEU A 704 29.60 20.72 -3.40
N SER A 705 28.74 21.08 -2.44
CA SER A 705 28.73 20.53 -1.08
C SER A 705 27.34 20.02 -0.77
N LEU A 706 27.20 18.75 -0.37
CA LEU A 706 25.91 18.11 -0.07
C LEU A 706 25.94 17.43 1.30
N GLY A 707 24.90 17.65 2.10
CA GLY A 707 24.73 17.01 3.40
C GLY A 707 25.51 17.68 4.55
N ASP A 708 25.40 17.06 5.71
CA ASP A 708 25.97 17.53 6.98
C ASP A 708 26.61 16.37 7.73
N GLY A 709 27.77 16.62 8.35
CA GLY A 709 28.54 15.60 9.07
C GLY A 709 30.04 15.62 8.70
N PRO A 710 30.78 14.56 9.08
CA PRO A 710 32.17 14.37 8.68
C PRO A 710 32.32 14.44 7.16
N GLU A 711 33.36 15.14 6.71
CA GLU A 711 33.54 15.46 5.30
C GLU A 711 34.08 14.25 4.52
N VAL A 712 33.61 14.10 3.28
CA VAL A 712 34.18 13.23 2.25
C VAL A 712 34.49 14.10 1.03
N ARG A 713 35.77 14.16 0.67
CA ARG A 713 36.29 14.92 -0.46
C ARG A 713 36.74 13.98 -1.58
N GLY A 714 36.42 14.32 -2.81
CA GLY A 714 36.86 13.60 -4.01
C GLY A 714 36.46 14.34 -5.28
N THR A 715 36.79 13.81 -6.45
CA THR A 715 36.17 14.33 -7.68
C THR A 715 34.66 14.03 -7.67
N ALA A 716 33.86 14.82 -8.40
CA ALA A 716 32.43 14.56 -8.52
C ALA A 716 32.14 13.14 -9.02
N LEU A 717 33.00 12.60 -9.90
CA LEU A 717 32.88 11.24 -10.43
C LEU A 717 33.21 10.19 -9.36
N SER A 718 34.31 10.34 -8.62
CA SER A 718 34.68 9.41 -7.55
C SER A 718 33.61 9.38 -6.45
N LEU A 719 33.03 10.53 -6.11
CA LEU A 719 31.91 10.61 -5.18
C LEU A 719 30.67 9.89 -5.73
N LEU A 720 30.29 10.13 -6.98
CA LEU A 720 29.16 9.46 -7.63
C LEU A 720 29.33 7.93 -7.65
N LEU A 721 30.51 7.44 -8.03
CA LEU A 721 30.81 6.00 -8.07
C LEU A 721 30.71 5.37 -6.67
N ALA A 722 31.29 6.01 -5.65
CA ALA A 722 31.18 5.54 -4.27
C ALA A 722 29.71 5.50 -3.80
N LEU A 723 28.92 6.53 -4.11
CA LEU A 723 27.47 6.53 -3.82
C LEU A 723 26.72 5.43 -4.57
N SER A 724 27.11 5.11 -5.79
CA SER A 724 26.55 3.99 -6.54
C SER A 724 27.08 2.62 -6.10
N GLY A 725 27.84 2.56 -5.00
CA GLY A 725 28.36 1.32 -4.43
C GLY A 725 29.49 0.71 -5.24
N ARG A 726 30.18 1.52 -6.05
CA ARG A 726 31.32 1.07 -6.86
C ARG A 726 32.63 1.27 -6.10
N PRO A 727 33.57 0.32 -6.21
CA PRO A 727 34.91 0.49 -5.66
C PRO A 727 35.60 1.68 -6.34
N VAL A 728 36.15 2.58 -5.52
CA VAL A 728 37.01 3.69 -5.94
C VAL A 728 38.45 3.42 -5.51
N ALA A 729 39.43 3.88 -6.28
CA ALA A 729 40.83 3.60 -5.97
C ALA A 729 41.27 4.27 -4.65
N ALA A 730 42.25 3.66 -3.97
CA ALA A 730 42.80 4.21 -2.75
C ALA A 730 43.40 5.61 -3.00
N GLY A 731 42.94 6.61 -2.23
CA GLY A 731 43.35 8.01 -2.37
C GLY A 731 42.48 8.85 -3.32
N GLU A 732 41.48 8.28 -4.00
CA GLU A 732 40.48 9.08 -4.75
C GLU A 732 39.49 9.80 -3.83
N LEU A 733 39.27 9.27 -2.62
CA LEU A 733 38.46 9.89 -1.57
C LEU A 733 39.32 10.16 -0.33
N ASP A 734 39.09 11.32 0.30
CA ASP A 734 39.73 11.76 1.54
C ASP A 734 38.69 12.32 2.53
N GLY A 735 39.03 12.37 3.82
CA GLY A 735 38.20 12.95 4.88
C GLY A 735 37.65 11.95 5.90
N GLU A 736 37.22 12.49 7.04
CA GLU A 736 36.78 11.71 8.22
C GLU A 736 35.51 10.87 7.94
N GLY A 737 34.72 11.23 6.94
CA GLY A 737 33.49 10.53 6.55
C GLY A 737 33.69 9.35 5.60
N VAL A 738 34.89 9.12 5.04
CA VAL A 738 35.11 8.11 3.98
C VAL A 738 34.71 6.70 4.43
N ALA A 739 34.95 6.37 5.71
CA ALA A 739 34.60 5.08 6.29
C ALA A 739 33.08 4.84 6.41
N ALA A 740 32.25 5.87 6.23
CA ALA A 740 30.79 5.73 6.19
C ALA A 740 30.26 5.41 4.78
N LEU A 741 31.00 5.77 3.72
CA LEU A 741 30.62 5.48 2.33
C LEU A 741 31.17 4.16 1.79
N THR A 742 32.19 3.59 2.45
CA THR A 742 32.94 2.41 1.99
C THR A 742 32.61 1.12 2.75
N ARG A 743 31.56 1.11 3.57
CA ARG A 743 31.09 -0.06 4.33
C ARG A 743 30.08 -0.90 3.58
#